data_AF-A0A6M1Y358-F1
#
_entry.id   AF-A0A6M1Y358-F1
#
_cell.length_a   1.000
_cell.length_b   1.000
_cell.length_c   1.000
_cell.angle_alpha   90.00
_cell.angle_beta   90.00
_cell.angle_gamma   90.00
#
_symmetry.space_group_name_H-M   'P 1'
#
loop_
_entity.id
_entity.type
_entity.pdbx_description
1 polymer ?
#
loop_
_entity_poly.entity_id
_entity_poly.type
_entity_poly.pdbx_seq_one_letter_code
_entity_poly.pdbx_strand_id
1 'polypeptide(L)'
;MYHALTACGLRSQAALAERIADIEDLEQAPKDLVSRVFREQPVELQTIERVARALGVEAWQLYLTSDENAQLPGDGAAAGDADAAVEAVPGPLAAQPVARPRRRWLAPAFAVAVMAAAGLWWSGLGSGDRAAGIAALPGRLLPSAQPTVVVLPSPDDPDGLLAAALRQKLEQKFRLAAPTADLLIHGMDSDEVAALLRSDAVVEGEIRTLGRFAGVRVYLYRDGARQQVWAETVPAAGLQGWLDAVAASAVRAIEHALGAPVAAEDWPVHYPLAPVQNYYLEGRMHLDGPSSELNIRRAQARFEAALRLDANYAEAHAGLCEALLEEYWMEDAQRALNDASLACGRALQLGPGAAATRVAHAHFLRVTGRVEESAQHLRALLEERPGDSAALVGLALTLLQAYRSEGDSELLEAARAAALEATEVEPGFWKPPFWLASLAYFAGDLPGAIAAAEEALARDENEYVLANLGTFYFCAEQLEDARGAYERAKAVAPQSYVGDEFLGMLYYLLGDYPRATQLREQAIERLSSGGQPEIHEMWGNLGDAYLRSGRQEEAGPAFLRAVEIAERDVLQGIETPADRASRAYYYSRLADLMPDGLPADIETRVKADLLEALEHSLDPGTAVRVATAWVRYERPELAMRAFEQATSRCRGYAHTPGLDSLRH
;
A
#
# COMPACT_ATOMS: atom_id res chain seq x y z
N MET A 1 21.08 17.30 -18.33
CA MET A 1 21.24 17.73 -19.76
C MET A 1 22.67 18.09 -20.24
N TYR A 2 23.28 19.24 -19.88
CA TYR A 2 24.51 19.75 -20.54
C TYR A 2 25.71 18.80 -20.62
N HIS A 3 25.86 17.89 -19.64
CA HIS A 3 26.89 16.86 -19.65
C HIS A 3 26.75 15.92 -20.86
N ALA A 4 25.54 15.42 -21.14
CA ALA A 4 25.26 14.55 -22.28
C ALA A 4 25.53 15.25 -23.63
N LEU A 5 25.18 16.55 -23.74
CA LEU A 5 25.49 17.36 -24.93
C LEU A 5 26.99 17.46 -25.19
N THR A 6 27.81 17.53 -24.14
CA THR A 6 29.27 17.54 -24.25
C THR A 6 29.81 16.14 -24.57
N ALA A 7 29.29 15.11 -23.91
CA ALA A 7 29.69 13.71 -24.08
C ALA A 7 29.44 13.19 -25.50
N CYS A 8 28.32 13.58 -26.13
CA CYS A 8 28.01 13.22 -27.51
C CYS A 8 28.71 14.11 -28.57
N GLY A 9 29.68 14.92 -28.16
CA GLY A 9 30.57 15.72 -29.01
C GLY A 9 30.02 17.06 -29.48
N LEU A 10 28.80 17.45 -29.08
CA LEU A 10 28.16 18.70 -29.49
C LEU A 10 28.63 19.88 -28.63
N ARG A 11 28.54 21.10 -29.19
CA ARG A 11 29.04 22.34 -28.55
C ARG A 11 27.98 23.41 -28.32
N SER A 12 26.74 23.20 -28.75
CA SER A 12 25.64 24.14 -28.54
C SER A 12 24.27 23.46 -28.71
N GLN A 13 23.23 24.06 -28.12
CA GLN A 13 21.83 23.68 -28.35
C GLN A 13 21.44 23.78 -29.84
N ALA A 14 22.03 24.73 -30.59
CA ALA A 14 21.81 24.85 -32.02
C ALA A 14 22.33 23.63 -32.78
N ALA A 15 23.54 23.14 -32.46
CA ALA A 15 24.11 21.94 -33.09
C ALA A 15 23.30 20.66 -32.76
N LEU A 16 22.68 20.60 -31.58
CA LEU A 16 21.72 19.54 -31.25
C LEU A 16 20.42 19.67 -32.06
N ALA A 17 19.92 20.88 -32.29
CA ALA A 17 18.73 21.09 -33.12
C ALA A 17 18.98 20.73 -34.60
N GLU A 18 20.15 21.04 -35.18
CA GLU A 18 20.48 20.53 -36.52
C GLU A 18 20.54 18.99 -36.52
N ARG A 19 21.20 18.37 -35.52
CA ARG A 19 21.29 16.89 -35.41
C ARG A 19 19.92 16.21 -35.26
N ILE A 20 18.95 16.84 -34.62
CA ILE A 20 17.56 16.34 -34.57
C ILE A 20 16.94 16.38 -35.97
N ALA A 21 17.15 17.44 -36.75
CA ALA A 21 16.69 17.50 -38.13
C ALA A 21 17.36 16.46 -39.04
N ASP A 22 18.68 16.22 -38.87
CA ASP A 22 19.41 15.17 -39.60
C ASP A 22 18.89 13.75 -39.29
N ILE A 23 18.43 13.50 -38.06
CA ILE A 23 17.90 12.20 -37.61
C ILE A 23 16.43 11.99 -38.03
N GLU A 24 15.67 13.08 -38.18
CA GLU A 24 14.22 13.05 -38.41
C GLU A 24 13.79 13.52 -39.83
N ASP A 25 14.77 13.78 -40.71
CA ASP A 25 14.59 14.26 -42.10
C ASP A 25 13.75 15.56 -42.19
N LEU A 26 14.05 16.54 -41.33
CA LEU A 26 13.31 17.80 -41.23
C LEU A 26 13.94 18.93 -42.06
N GLU A 27 13.12 19.66 -42.83
CA GLU A 27 13.56 20.85 -43.57
C GLU A 27 14.12 21.99 -42.68
N GLN A 28 13.78 22.01 -41.38
CA GLN A 28 14.20 23.05 -40.43
C GLN A 28 14.47 22.49 -39.03
N ALA A 29 15.62 22.85 -38.47
CA ALA A 29 16.03 22.48 -37.11
C ALA A 29 15.10 23.05 -36.01
N PRO A 30 14.53 22.21 -35.12
CA PRO A 30 13.55 22.62 -34.11
C PRO A 30 14.20 23.32 -32.91
N LYS A 31 14.76 24.51 -33.15
CA LYS A 31 15.57 25.28 -32.18
C LYS A 31 14.77 25.79 -30.96
N ASP A 32 13.50 26.13 -31.15
CA ASP A 32 12.59 26.49 -30.04
C ASP A 32 12.38 25.31 -29.08
N LEU A 33 12.02 24.14 -29.63
CA LEU A 33 11.84 22.90 -28.88
C LEU A 33 13.06 22.57 -28.01
N VAL A 34 14.26 22.56 -28.60
CA VAL A 34 15.50 22.31 -27.85
C VAL A 34 15.73 23.38 -26.78
N SER A 35 15.47 24.65 -27.09
CA SER A 35 15.58 25.75 -26.11
C SER A 35 14.55 25.67 -24.98
N ARG A 36 13.40 25.00 -25.16
CA ARG A 36 12.42 24.79 -24.07
C ARG A 36 12.87 23.68 -23.12
N VAL A 37 13.33 22.54 -23.65
CA VAL A 37 13.86 21.45 -22.80
C VAL A 37 15.08 21.93 -21.99
N PHE A 38 16.02 22.65 -22.63
CA PHE A 38 17.19 23.23 -21.95
C PHE A 38 16.90 24.42 -21.00
N ARG A 39 15.63 24.80 -20.85
CA ARG A 39 15.15 25.78 -19.85
C ARG A 39 14.18 25.15 -18.84
N GLU A 40 14.09 23.82 -18.82
CA GLU A 40 13.22 23.04 -17.93
C GLU A 40 11.74 23.47 -18.02
N GLN A 41 11.32 23.93 -19.20
CA GLN A 41 9.94 24.33 -19.46
C GLN A 41 9.08 23.11 -19.84
N PRO A 42 7.78 23.08 -19.47
CA PRO A 42 6.88 21.99 -19.83
C PRO A 42 6.85 21.70 -21.34
N VAL A 43 7.05 20.44 -21.69
CA VAL A 43 7.03 19.88 -23.04
C VAL A 43 6.48 18.46 -23.00
N GLU A 44 5.92 17.99 -24.11
CA GLU A 44 5.39 16.63 -24.25
C GLU A 44 6.52 15.58 -24.12
N LEU A 45 6.22 14.39 -23.59
CA LEU A 45 7.22 13.33 -23.38
C LEU A 45 8.01 12.97 -24.66
N GLN A 46 7.32 12.92 -25.81
CA GLN A 46 7.92 12.69 -27.12
C GLN A 46 8.99 13.73 -27.49
N THR A 47 8.86 14.98 -27.03
CA THR A 47 9.89 16.01 -27.23
C THR A 47 11.19 15.67 -26.48
N ILE A 48 11.08 15.08 -25.29
CA ILE A 48 12.21 14.71 -24.46
C ILE A 48 12.89 13.45 -25.00
N GLU A 49 12.13 12.46 -25.47
CA GLU A 49 12.65 11.28 -26.19
C GLU A 49 13.46 11.66 -27.44
N ARG A 50 12.98 12.63 -28.24
CA ARG A 50 13.70 13.12 -29.44
C ARG A 50 15.04 13.76 -29.08
N VAL A 51 15.06 14.56 -28.02
CA VAL A 51 16.31 15.16 -27.47
C VAL A 51 17.24 14.08 -26.94
N ALA A 52 16.74 13.07 -26.23
CA ALA A 52 17.53 11.96 -25.68
C ALA A 52 18.17 11.11 -26.80
N ARG A 53 17.38 10.75 -27.82
CA ARG A 53 17.82 10.01 -29.01
C ARG A 53 18.94 10.74 -29.76
N ALA A 54 18.80 12.06 -29.96
CA ALA A 54 19.82 12.87 -30.62
C ALA A 54 21.09 13.10 -29.76
N LEU A 55 20.97 12.94 -28.44
CA LEU A 55 22.11 12.94 -27.50
C LEU A 55 22.75 11.54 -27.33
N GLY A 56 22.08 10.47 -27.75
CA GLY A 56 22.57 9.09 -27.58
C GLY A 56 22.46 8.57 -26.14
N VAL A 57 21.43 9.00 -25.41
CA VAL A 57 21.15 8.62 -24.01
C VAL A 57 19.69 8.22 -23.84
N GLU A 58 19.38 7.49 -22.77
CA GLU A 58 18.00 7.18 -22.40
C GLU A 58 17.24 8.41 -21.90
N ALA A 59 15.94 8.50 -22.16
CA ALA A 59 15.14 9.69 -21.84
C ALA A 59 15.14 10.06 -20.36
N TRP A 60 15.13 9.06 -19.47
CA TRP A 60 15.18 9.25 -18.02
C TRP A 60 16.51 9.88 -17.54
N GLN A 61 17.62 9.67 -18.25
CA GLN A 61 18.93 10.25 -17.90
C GLN A 61 19.00 11.76 -18.10
N LEU A 62 18.05 12.36 -18.83
CA LEU A 62 18.02 13.82 -19.01
C LEU A 62 17.58 14.58 -17.76
N TYR A 63 16.81 13.93 -16.89
CA TYR A 63 16.25 14.47 -15.64
C TYR A 63 17.20 14.34 -14.44
N LEU A 64 18.25 13.51 -14.53
CA LEU A 64 19.22 13.34 -13.46
C LEU A 64 20.04 14.62 -13.22
N THR A 65 20.26 14.93 -11.94
CA THR A 65 21.27 15.91 -11.52
C THR A 65 22.68 15.43 -11.86
N SER A 66 23.65 16.35 -11.77
CA SER A 66 25.05 16.03 -12.06
C SER A 66 25.64 15.00 -11.07
N ASP A 67 25.15 14.97 -9.83
CA ASP A 67 25.66 14.10 -8.78
C ASP A 67 25.05 12.70 -8.84
N GLU A 68 23.78 12.56 -9.22
CA GLU A 68 23.15 11.26 -9.50
C GLU A 68 23.75 10.60 -10.74
N ASN A 69 23.95 11.38 -11.80
CA ASN A 69 24.54 10.89 -13.05
C ASN A 69 26.03 10.48 -12.89
N ALA A 70 26.71 10.96 -11.84
CA ALA A 70 28.06 10.54 -11.45
C ALA A 70 28.09 9.26 -10.58
N GLN A 71 26.93 8.78 -10.10
CA GLN A 71 26.79 7.55 -9.30
C GLN A 71 26.37 6.33 -10.14
N LEU A 72 26.01 6.53 -11.41
CA LEU A 72 25.74 5.43 -12.34
C LEU A 72 27.02 4.63 -12.64
N PRO A 73 26.93 3.29 -12.81
CA PRO A 73 28.06 2.47 -13.27
C PRO A 73 28.58 2.96 -14.63
N GLY A 74 29.85 3.35 -14.68
CA GLY A 74 30.45 3.99 -15.85
C GLY A 74 30.87 3.01 -16.95
N ASP A 75 29.92 2.58 -17.79
CA ASP A 75 30.22 1.78 -18.99
C ASP A 75 30.92 2.61 -20.08
N GLY A 76 32.26 2.58 -20.02
CA GLY A 76 33.14 3.29 -20.93
C GLY A 76 33.22 2.66 -22.33
N ALA A 77 32.43 3.22 -23.25
CA ALA A 77 32.61 3.19 -24.71
C ALA A 77 32.51 1.84 -25.45
N ALA A 78 31.37 1.65 -26.13
CA ALA A 78 31.31 0.91 -27.40
C ALA A 78 30.26 1.53 -28.34
N ALA A 79 30.65 2.53 -29.14
CA ALA A 79 29.92 2.86 -30.36
C ALA A 79 30.46 1.95 -31.48
N GLY A 80 29.69 0.94 -31.89
CA GLY A 80 30.09 -0.02 -32.91
C GLY A 80 28.92 -0.90 -33.39
N ASP A 81 28.83 -1.04 -34.71
CA ASP A 81 28.07 -2.06 -35.46
C ASP A 81 26.59 -2.28 -35.08
N ALA A 82 25.78 -1.26 -35.35
CA ALA A 82 24.33 -1.37 -35.43
C ALA A 82 23.86 -2.04 -36.75
N ASP A 83 24.19 -3.33 -36.96
CA ASP A 83 23.61 -4.14 -38.03
C ASP A 83 23.55 -5.64 -37.69
N ALA A 84 22.61 -6.02 -36.82
CA ALA A 84 22.24 -7.40 -36.53
C ALA A 84 20.73 -7.52 -36.26
N ALA A 85 20.05 -8.38 -37.01
CA ALA A 85 18.58 -8.40 -37.07
C ALA A 85 17.91 -8.81 -35.74
N VAL A 86 17.00 -7.96 -35.27
CA VAL A 86 16.00 -8.32 -34.25
C VAL A 86 14.78 -8.88 -34.99
N GLU A 87 14.42 -10.15 -34.73
CA GLU A 87 13.19 -10.73 -35.27
C GLU A 87 11.95 -10.08 -34.63
N ALA A 88 10.97 -9.70 -35.46
CA ALA A 88 9.79 -8.98 -35.00
C ALA A 88 8.79 -9.90 -34.26
N VAL A 89 8.54 -9.59 -32.99
CA VAL A 89 7.41 -10.18 -32.23
C VAL A 89 6.10 -9.56 -32.74
N PRO A 90 5.14 -10.35 -33.25
CA PRO A 90 3.85 -9.82 -33.73
C PRO A 90 2.96 -9.31 -32.58
N GLY A 91 2.23 -8.22 -32.83
CA GLY A 91 1.29 -7.63 -31.88
C GLY A 91 0.02 -8.45 -31.60
N PRO A 92 -0.84 -8.00 -30.68
CA PRO A 92 -1.98 -8.76 -30.17
C PRO A 92 -3.06 -9.01 -31.23
N LEU A 93 -3.50 -10.28 -31.35
CA LEU A 93 -4.57 -10.69 -32.26
C LEU A 93 -5.95 -10.43 -31.66
N ALA A 94 -6.81 -9.72 -32.41
CA ALA A 94 -8.20 -9.48 -32.05
C ALA A 94 -9.06 -10.76 -32.16
N ALA A 95 -10.04 -10.90 -31.27
CA ALA A 95 -10.90 -12.09 -31.19
C ALA A 95 -12.19 -11.94 -32.03
N GLN A 96 -12.46 -12.90 -32.93
CA GLN A 96 -13.79 -13.28 -33.46
C GLN A 96 -13.84 -14.82 -33.72
N PRO A 97 -14.89 -15.44 -34.32
CA PRO A 97 -15.89 -16.15 -33.52
C PRO A 97 -16.05 -17.65 -33.86
N VAL A 98 -16.93 -18.34 -33.12
CA VAL A 98 -17.07 -19.82 -33.14
C VAL A 98 -17.91 -20.35 -34.32
N ALA A 99 -17.40 -21.39 -35.01
CA ALA A 99 -18.20 -22.28 -35.87
C ALA A 99 -17.64 -23.72 -35.93
N ARG A 100 -18.50 -24.70 -36.22
CA ARG A 100 -18.22 -26.16 -36.41
C ARG A 100 -19.10 -26.71 -37.56
N PRO A 101 -19.00 -27.98 -38.02
CA PRO A 101 -17.82 -28.72 -38.52
C PRO A 101 -18.12 -29.54 -39.82
N ARG A 102 -17.10 -30.05 -40.56
CA ARG A 102 -17.16 -31.23 -41.50
C ARG A 102 -15.80 -31.45 -42.24
N ARG A 103 -15.42 -32.59 -42.86
CA ARG A 103 -15.64 -34.06 -42.60
C ARG A 103 -14.86 -34.95 -43.62
N ARG A 104 -13.75 -35.60 -43.21
CA ARG A 104 -13.02 -36.71 -43.92
C ARG A 104 -12.34 -36.29 -45.26
N TRP A 105 -11.33 -36.97 -45.84
CA TRP A 105 -11.18 -38.42 -46.13
C TRP A 105 -9.72 -38.97 -46.18
N LEU A 106 -9.57 -40.21 -45.67
CA LEU A 106 -8.64 -41.34 -45.99
C LEU A 106 -7.10 -41.21 -46.06
N ALA A 107 -6.47 -42.36 -45.77
CA ALA A 107 -5.04 -42.71 -45.86
C ALA A 107 -4.80 -43.69 -47.07
N PRO A 108 -3.75 -44.55 -47.22
CA PRO A 108 -3.15 -45.44 -46.19
C PRO A 108 -1.63 -45.81 -46.25
N ALA A 109 -1.13 -46.26 -45.09
CA ALA A 109 -0.23 -47.40 -44.81
C ALA A 109 1.04 -47.75 -45.64
N PHE A 110 2.11 -48.10 -44.91
CA PHE A 110 2.72 -49.46 -44.97
C PHE A 110 3.44 -49.82 -43.65
N ALA A 111 3.58 -51.11 -43.31
CA ALA A 111 4.25 -51.57 -42.07
C ALA A 111 4.79 -53.02 -42.10
N VAL A 112 6.07 -53.22 -41.77
CA VAL A 112 6.79 -54.50 -41.44
C VAL A 112 8.04 -54.13 -40.58
N ALA A 113 8.52 -54.74 -39.49
CA ALA A 113 8.15 -55.87 -38.60
C ALA A 113 9.11 -57.11 -38.58
N VAL A 114 9.09 -57.84 -37.44
CA VAL A 114 9.60 -59.23 -37.20
C VAL A 114 11.10 -59.46 -36.84
N MET A 115 11.34 -59.53 -35.51
CA MET A 115 12.08 -60.56 -34.73
C MET A 115 13.56 -60.98 -34.98
N ALA A 116 14.41 -60.60 -34.01
CA ALA A 116 15.06 -61.42 -32.96
C ALA A 116 15.87 -62.73 -33.22
N ALA A 117 17.00 -62.80 -32.48
CA ALA A 117 17.58 -63.95 -31.72
C ALA A 117 18.91 -64.60 -32.18
N ALA A 118 19.72 -64.97 -31.16
CA ALA A 118 21.00 -65.72 -31.15
C ALA A 118 22.25 -65.05 -31.79
N GLY A 119 23.46 -65.19 -31.22
CA GLY A 119 23.81 -65.77 -29.92
C GLY A 119 25.31 -65.80 -29.57
N LEU A 120 25.59 -65.71 -28.26
CA LEU A 120 26.72 -66.22 -27.45
C LEU A 120 28.20 -66.23 -27.93
N TRP A 121 29.07 -66.01 -26.93
CA TRP A 121 30.52 -66.30 -26.82
C TRP A 121 31.54 -65.29 -27.39
N TRP A 122 32.19 -64.56 -26.46
CA TRP A 122 33.59 -64.84 -26.15
C TRP A 122 33.83 -64.67 -24.63
N SER A 123 34.96 -65.15 -24.10
CA SER A 123 35.21 -65.19 -22.65
C SER A 123 36.71 -65.17 -22.31
N GLY A 124 37.02 -64.59 -21.14
CA GLY A 124 38.23 -64.89 -20.38
C GLY A 124 39.47 -64.05 -20.66
N LEU A 125 39.74 -63.09 -19.77
CA LEU A 125 41.03 -62.88 -19.10
C LEU A 125 40.79 -61.97 -17.87
N GLY A 126 41.66 -61.99 -16.86
CA GLY A 126 41.42 -61.21 -15.64
C GLY A 126 42.48 -61.32 -14.54
N SER A 127 42.15 -60.72 -13.40
CA SER A 127 42.87 -60.67 -12.12
C SER A 127 41.81 -60.74 -10.99
N GLY A 128 42.05 -61.20 -9.76
CA GLY A 128 43.26 -61.01 -8.94
C GLY A 128 43.08 -59.72 -8.13
N ASP A 129 42.88 -59.72 -6.80
CA ASP A 129 42.96 -60.83 -5.82
C ASP A 129 41.94 -60.67 -4.65
N ARG A 130 42.07 -61.48 -3.59
CA ARG A 130 41.08 -61.73 -2.53
C ARG A 130 40.97 -60.64 -1.45
N ALA A 131 39.74 -60.44 -0.98
CA ALA A 131 39.41 -60.14 0.42
C ALA A 131 38.40 -61.17 0.94
N ALA A 132 38.43 -61.52 2.22
CA ALA A 132 37.64 -62.62 2.79
C ALA A 132 36.19 -62.20 3.13
N GLY A 133 35.24 -63.10 2.92
CA GLY A 133 33.81 -62.80 3.07
C GLY A 133 33.28 -62.91 4.49
N ILE A 134 32.33 -62.04 4.83
CA ILE A 134 31.21 -62.37 5.72
C ILE A 134 30.04 -62.76 4.80
N ALA A 135 29.36 -63.87 5.10
CA ALA A 135 28.31 -64.38 4.23
C ALA A 135 27.06 -63.51 4.29
N ALA A 136 26.83 -62.70 3.25
CA ALA A 136 25.58 -61.98 3.07
C ALA A 136 24.43 -62.96 2.83
N LEU A 137 23.54 -63.11 3.82
CA LEU A 137 22.22 -63.69 3.60
C LEU A 137 21.49 -62.82 2.55
N PRO A 138 20.80 -63.40 1.55
CA PRO A 138 20.04 -62.66 0.55
C PRO A 138 18.70 -62.16 1.14
N GLY A 139 18.80 -61.37 2.21
CA GLY A 139 17.69 -60.58 2.73
C GLY A 139 17.33 -59.50 1.73
N ARG A 140 16.38 -59.81 0.84
CA ARG A 140 15.61 -58.78 0.13
C ARG A 140 14.82 -57.98 1.17
N LEU A 141 15.45 -56.93 1.70
CA LEU A 141 14.73 -55.87 2.41
C LEU A 141 13.74 -55.27 1.41
N LEU A 142 12.45 -55.48 1.68
CA LEU A 142 11.38 -54.78 1.00
C LEU A 142 11.51 -53.29 1.39
N PRO A 143 11.52 -52.34 0.46
CA PRO A 143 11.50 -50.90 0.78
C PRO A 143 10.10 -50.55 1.30
N SER A 144 9.89 -50.78 2.60
CA SER A 144 8.61 -50.64 3.30
C SER A 144 8.83 -50.36 4.79
N ALA A 145 9.75 -49.44 5.08
CA ALA A 145 9.78 -48.72 6.35
C ALA A 145 9.23 -47.32 6.06
N GLN A 146 8.18 -46.90 6.78
CA GLN A 146 7.81 -45.48 6.81
C GLN A 146 8.95 -44.70 7.45
N PRO A 147 9.37 -43.55 6.91
CA PRO A 147 10.43 -42.77 7.51
C PRO A 147 10.02 -42.33 8.91
N THR A 148 11.00 -42.38 9.82
CA THR A 148 10.85 -42.04 11.22
C THR A 148 11.09 -40.54 11.38
N VAL A 149 10.07 -39.81 11.84
CA VAL A 149 10.10 -38.34 11.93
C VAL A 149 10.07 -37.91 13.39
N VAL A 150 10.89 -36.92 13.74
CA VAL A 150 10.83 -36.20 15.02
C VAL A 150 10.22 -34.82 14.74
N VAL A 151 9.41 -34.30 15.66
CA VAL A 151 8.95 -32.90 15.61
C VAL A 151 9.41 -32.23 16.90
N LEU A 152 10.26 -31.22 16.80
CA LEU A 152 10.74 -30.46 17.96
C LEU A 152 9.75 -29.35 18.36
N PRO A 153 9.62 -29.04 19.66
CA PRO A 153 8.97 -27.81 20.11
C PRO A 153 9.77 -26.60 19.61
N SER A 154 9.08 -25.52 19.21
CA SER A 154 9.76 -24.27 18.87
C SER A 154 10.16 -23.53 20.15
N PRO A 155 11.35 -22.91 20.23
CA PRO A 155 11.69 -22.00 21.33
C PRO A 155 10.70 -20.83 21.47
N ASP A 156 10.07 -20.44 20.37
CA ASP A 156 9.09 -19.34 20.29
C ASP A 156 7.62 -19.82 20.48
N ASP A 157 7.42 -21.12 20.76
CA ASP A 157 6.13 -21.76 21.05
C ASP A 157 6.20 -22.45 22.44
N PRO A 158 6.14 -21.68 23.54
CA PRO A 158 6.39 -22.21 24.89
C PRO A 158 5.35 -23.23 25.37
N ASP A 159 4.13 -23.19 24.80
CA ASP A 159 3.07 -24.18 25.04
C ASP A 159 3.14 -25.37 24.05
N GLY A 160 4.03 -25.32 23.05
CA GLY A 160 4.30 -26.38 22.08
C GLY A 160 3.12 -26.69 21.14
N LEU A 161 2.21 -25.74 20.92
CA LEU A 161 0.94 -25.96 20.24
C LEU A 161 1.10 -26.27 18.74
N LEU A 162 2.03 -25.60 18.05
CA LEU A 162 2.36 -25.88 16.65
C LEU A 162 3.01 -27.25 16.53
N ALA A 163 3.95 -27.58 17.43
CA ALA A 163 4.59 -28.89 17.44
C ALA A 163 3.58 -30.01 17.73
N ALA A 164 2.63 -29.80 18.63
CA ALA A 164 1.54 -30.74 18.91
C ALA A 164 0.63 -30.95 17.69
N ALA A 165 0.20 -29.87 17.03
CA ALA A 165 -0.64 -29.94 15.83
C ALA A 165 0.06 -30.64 14.64
N LEU A 166 1.36 -30.39 14.46
CA LEU A 166 2.19 -31.09 13.48
C LEU A 166 2.31 -32.58 13.81
N ARG A 167 2.58 -32.95 15.08
CA ARG A 167 2.65 -34.35 15.55
C ARG A 167 1.34 -35.10 15.26
N GLN A 168 0.19 -34.54 15.65
CA GLN A 168 -1.14 -35.14 15.48
C GLN A 168 -1.53 -35.41 14.01
N LYS A 169 -0.97 -34.65 13.07
CA LYS A 169 -1.21 -34.84 11.63
C LYS A 169 -0.18 -35.78 10.99
N LEU A 170 1.09 -35.71 11.40
CA LEU A 170 2.15 -36.58 10.90
C LEU A 170 2.00 -38.04 11.35
N GLU A 171 1.52 -38.31 12.56
CA GLU A 171 1.34 -39.69 13.08
C GLU A 171 0.39 -40.56 12.25
N GLN A 172 -0.45 -39.93 11.42
CA GLN A 172 -1.40 -40.61 10.54
C GLN A 172 -0.73 -41.25 9.31
N LYS A 173 0.50 -40.83 8.97
CA LYS A 173 1.23 -41.24 7.75
C LYS A 173 2.69 -41.64 8.01
N PHE A 174 3.29 -41.15 9.07
CA PHE A 174 4.70 -41.34 9.42
C PHE A 174 4.86 -41.98 10.80
N ARG A 175 6.01 -42.62 11.01
CA ARG A 175 6.36 -43.15 12.33
C ARG A 175 6.98 -42.04 13.16
N LEU A 176 6.25 -41.51 14.15
CA LEU A 176 6.85 -40.55 15.07
C LEU A 176 7.76 -41.23 16.12
N ALA A 177 8.80 -40.51 16.54
CA ALA A 177 9.48 -40.79 17.80
C ALA A 177 8.54 -40.51 19.00
N ALA A 178 8.70 -41.24 20.10
CA ALA A 178 7.79 -41.12 21.24
C ALA A 178 7.95 -39.78 21.98
N PRO A 179 6.86 -39.11 22.45
CA PRO A 179 6.93 -37.83 23.15
C PRO A 179 7.81 -37.81 24.41
N THR A 180 8.08 -38.97 25.02
CA THR A 180 9.06 -39.10 26.12
C THR A 180 10.50 -38.77 25.72
N ALA A 181 10.78 -38.58 24.42
CA ALA A 181 12.04 -38.05 23.93
C ALA A 181 12.24 -36.55 24.25
N ASP A 182 11.17 -35.76 24.49
CA ASP A 182 11.27 -34.30 24.70
C ASP A 182 12.17 -33.92 25.90
N LEU A 183 12.22 -34.77 26.94
CA LEU A 183 13.12 -34.62 28.09
C LEU A 183 14.56 -35.13 27.84
N LEU A 184 14.78 -35.93 26.80
CA LEU A 184 16.09 -36.46 26.42
C LEU A 184 16.80 -35.60 25.37
N ILE A 185 16.04 -34.86 24.56
CA ILE A 185 16.54 -34.00 23.48
C ILE A 185 16.58 -32.51 23.84
N HIS A 186 16.21 -32.14 25.07
CA HIS A 186 16.16 -30.75 25.49
C HIS A 186 17.55 -30.10 25.47
N GLY A 187 17.74 -29.10 24.60
CA GLY A 187 19.00 -28.40 24.40
C GLY A 187 20.00 -29.09 23.46
N MET A 188 19.60 -30.20 22.81
CA MET A 188 20.37 -30.83 21.73
C MET A 188 20.10 -30.12 20.38
N ASP A 189 21.04 -30.22 19.44
CA ASP A 189 20.81 -29.78 18.05
C ASP A 189 20.13 -30.86 17.18
N SER A 190 19.69 -30.47 15.98
CA SER A 190 18.94 -31.36 15.08
C SER A 190 19.76 -32.54 14.53
N ASP A 191 21.10 -32.45 14.52
CA ASP A 191 22.01 -33.56 14.17
C ASP A 191 22.10 -34.55 15.34
N GLU A 192 22.30 -34.04 16.57
CA GLU A 192 22.29 -34.83 17.80
C GLU A 192 20.96 -35.56 18.01
N VAL A 193 19.83 -34.88 17.79
CA VAL A 193 18.48 -35.46 17.84
C VAL A 193 18.33 -36.58 16.81
N ALA A 194 18.73 -36.33 15.55
CA ALA A 194 18.62 -37.32 14.48
C ALA A 194 19.47 -38.56 14.76
N ALA A 195 20.70 -38.38 15.26
CA ALA A 195 21.61 -39.47 15.61
C ALA A 195 21.12 -40.27 16.84
N LEU A 196 20.61 -39.59 17.88
CA LEU A 196 20.13 -40.22 19.12
C LEU A 196 18.85 -41.04 18.87
N LEU A 197 17.87 -40.46 18.17
CA LEU A 197 16.56 -41.09 17.93
C LEU A 197 16.53 -41.98 16.68
N ARG A 198 17.56 -41.90 15.83
CA ARG A 198 17.68 -42.61 14.54
C ARG A 198 16.52 -42.28 13.59
N SER A 199 16.18 -41.01 13.50
CA SER A 199 15.13 -40.51 12.62
C SER A 199 15.66 -40.17 11.23
N ASP A 200 14.85 -40.45 10.20
CA ASP A 200 15.14 -40.12 8.81
C ASP A 200 14.99 -38.60 8.53
N ALA A 201 14.24 -37.88 9.39
CA ALA A 201 14.21 -36.42 9.41
C ALA A 201 13.74 -35.85 10.77
N VAL A 202 14.11 -34.60 11.05
CA VAL A 202 13.58 -33.80 12.17
C VAL A 202 12.82 -32.60 11.59
N VAL A 203 11.66 -32.28 12.16
CA VAL A 203 10.82 -31.14 11.80
C VAL A 203 10.91 -30.09 12.91
N GLU A 204 11.14 -28.85 12.53
CA GLU A 204 11.22 -27.71 13.44
C GLU A 204 10.17 -26.66 13.05
N GLY A 205 9.50 -26.09 14.04
CA GLY A 205 8.67 -24.89 13.88
C GLY A 205 9.43 -23.63 14.33
N GLU A 206 9.10 -22.49 13.73
CA GLU A 206 9.52 -21.14 14.17
C GLU A 206 8.29 -20.22 14.07
N ILE A 207 8.05 -19.40 15.10
CA ILE A 207 6.91 -18.47 15.16
C ILE A 207 7.45 -17.08 15.46
N ARG A 208 7.44 -16.19 14.46
CA ARG A 208 7.90 -14.80 14.60
C ARG A 208 6.70 -13.84 14.64
N THR A 209 6.30 -13.44 15.85
CA THR A 209 5.30 -12.39 16.05
C THR A 209 5.90 -11.01 15.89
N LEU A 210 5.28 -10.14 15.08
CA LEU A 210 5.64 -8.73 14.93
C LEU A 210 4.38 -7.91 14.61
N GLY A 211 4.13 -6.84 15.39
CA GLY A 211 2.83 -6.17 15.37
C GLY A 211 1.71 -7.16 15.73
N ARG A 212 0.61 -7.13 14.97
CA ARG A 212 -0.51 -8.08 15.11
C ARG A 212 -0.36 -9.38 14.32
N PHE A 213 0.74 -9.59 13.60
CA PHE A 213 0.94 -10.76 12.72
C PHE A 213 1.97 -11.75 13.30
N ALA A 214 1.74 -13.04 13.06
CA ALA A 214 2.67 -14.12 13.33
C ALA A 214 3.11 -14.76 12.01
N GLY A 215 4.41 -14.67 11.70
CA GLY A 215 5.01 -15.46 10.63
C GLY A 215 5.34 -16.86 11.14
N VAL A 216 4.60 -17.86 10.68
CA VAL A 216 4.84 -19.27 11.03
C VAL A 216 5.70 -19.89 9.93
N ARG A 217 6.75 -20.63 10.33
CA ARG A 217 7.70 -21.29 9.43
C ARG A 217 7.90 -22.72 9.85
N VAL A 218 8.14 -23.59 8.88
CA VAL A 218 8.48 -24.99 9.13
C VAL A 218 9.73 -25.38 8.34
N TYR A 219 10.65 -25.98 9.07
CA TYR A 219 11.93 -26.47 8.56
C TYR A 219 11.98 -28.00 8.66
N LEU A 220 12.64 -28.60 7.68
CA LEU A 220 12.99 -30.01 7.68
C LEU A 220 14.52 -30.13 7.77
N TYR A 221 14.99 -30.84 8.79
CA TYR A 221 16.38 -31.24 8.94
C TYR A 221 16.57 -32.67 8.45
N ARG A 222 17.50 -32.85 7.51
CA ARG A 222 17.78 -34.15 6.88
C ARG A 222 19.17 -34.15 6.24
N ASP A 223 19.85 -35.30 6.28
CA ASP A 223 21.12 -35.57 5.57
C ASP A 223 22.21 -34.50 5.78
N GLY A 224 22.27 -33.90 6.98
CA GLY A 224 23.22 -32.84 7.35
C GLY A 224 22.78 -31.40 7.01
N ALA A 225 21.53 -31.19 6.56
CA ALA A 225 21.04 -29.89 6.09
C ALA A 225 19.68 -29.51 6.70
N ARG A 226 19.56 -28.24 7.13
CA ARG A 226 18.30 -27.59 7.53
C ARG A 226 17.71 -26.84 6.33
N GLN A 227 16.55 -27.23 5.85
CA GLN A 227 15.85 -26.56 4.75
C GLN A 227 14.50 -26.03 5.22
N GLN A 228 14.15 -24.77 4.87
CA GLN A 228 12.78 -24.29 5.02
C GLN A 228 11.91 -24.98 3.97
N VAL A 229 10.82 -25.63 4.40
CA VAL A 229 9.90 -26.35 3.50
C VAL A 229 8.55 -25.67 3.34
N TRP A 230 8.21 -24.72 4.22
CA TRP A 230 6.92 -24.02 4.24
C TRP A 230 6.99 -22.74 5.10
N ALA A 231 6.14 -21.76 4.79
CA ALA A 231 5.80 -20.64 5.69
C ALA A 231 4.43 -20.01 5.32
N GLU A 232 3.76 -19.42 6.29
CA GLU A 232 2.52 -18.62 6.11
C GLU A 232 2.51 -17.47 7.14
N THR A 233 1.84 -16.36 6.82
CA THR A 233 1.67 -15.24 7.76
C THR A 233 0.21 -15.13 8.18
N VAL A 234 -0.07 -15.21 9.48
CA VAL A 234 -1.44 -15.23 10.02
C VAL A 234 -1.63 -14.19 11.13
N PRO A 235 -2.88 -13.78 11.46
CA PRO A 235 -3.15 -12.92 12.61
C PRO A 235 -2.72 -13.59 13.92
N ALA A 236 -1.91 -12.91 14.72
CA ALA A 236 -1.35 -13.45 15.95
C ALA A 236 -2.41 -13.69 17.03
N ALA A 237 -3.40 -12.78 17.16
CA ALA A 237 -4.49 -12.90 18.13
C ALA A 237 -5.35 -14.16 17.91
N GLY A 238 -5.55 -14.55 16.65
CA GLY A 238 -6.31 -15.75 16.28
C GLY A 238 -5.47 -17.03 16.10
N LEU A 239 -4.14 -16.97 16.27
CA LEU A 239 -3.21 -18.02 15.84
C LEU A 239 -3.64 -19.43 16.29
N GLN A 240 -4.06 -19.59 17.54
CA GLN A 240 -4.50 -20.88 18.10
C GLN A 240 -5.66 -21.52 17.32
N GLY A 241 -6.58 -20.72 16.77
CA GLY A 241 -7.66 -21.20 15.89
C GLY A 241 -7.17 -21.58 14.49
N TRP A 242 -6.15 -20.88 13.98
CA TRP A 242 -5.53 -21.17 12.69
C TRP A 242 -4.58 -22.38 12.71
N LEU A 243 -4.06 -22.79 13.88
CA LEU A 243 -3.04 -23.84 14.02
C LEU A 243 -3.40 -25.17 13.33
N ASP A 244 -4.67 -25.60 13.33
CA ASP A 244 -5.05 -26.85 12.67
C ASP A 244 -4.94 -26.76 11.13
N ALA A 245 -5.35 -25.63 10.55
CA ALA A 245 -5.25 -25.35 9.12
C ALA A 245 -3.78 -25.12 8.70
N VAL A 246 -3.04 -24.32 9.48
CA VAL A 246 -1.60 -24.07 9.35
C VAL A 246 -0.81 -25.39 9.37
N ALA A 247 -1.03 -26.25 10.38
CA ALA A 247 -0.36 -27.53 10.47
C ALA A 247 -0.77 -28.48 9.34
N ALA A 248 -2.03 -28.44 8.87
CA ALA A 248 -2.44 -29.21 7.69
C ALA A 248 -1.77 -28.73 6.39
N SER A 249 -1.56 -27.43 6.24
CA SER A 249 -0.82 -26.80 5.13
C SER A 249 0.66 -27.20 5.15
N ALA A 250 1.32 -27.02 6.30
CA ALA A 250 2.71 -27.39 6.51
C ALA A 250 2.97 -28.90 6.35
N VAL A 251 2.07 -29.76 6.80
CA VAL A 251 2.23 -31.22 6.67
C VAL A 251 2.18 -31.69 5.21
N ARG A 252 1.39 -31.05 4.32
CA ARG A 252 1.48 -31.35 2.87
C ARG A 252 2.85 -31.00 2.29
N ALA A 253 3.48 -29.92 2.76
CA ALA A 253 4.84 -29.55 2.36
C ALA A 253 5.91 -30.51 2.91
N ILE A 254 5.82 -30.92 4.18
CA ILE A 254 6.69 -31.94 4.79
C ILE A 254 6.55 -33.27 4.04
N GLU A 255 5.32 -33.71 3.74
CA GLU A 255 5.05 -34.91 2.97
C GLU A 255 5.76 -34.90 1.62
N HIS A 256 5.64 -33.80 0.87
CA HIS A 256 6.35 -33.68 -0.40
C HIS A 256 7.87 -33.69 -0.23
N ALA A 257 8.42 -32.94 0.73
CA ALA A 257 9.86 -32.89 0.99
C ALA A 257 10.45 -34.24 1.45
N LEU A 258 9.63 -35.11 2.05
CA LEU A 258 9.98 -36.50 2.38
C LEU A 258 9.78 -37.48 1.20
N GLY A 259 9.32 -37.01 0.04
CA GLY A 259 9.13 -37.80 -1.17
C GLY A 259 7.80 -38.55 -1.26
N ALA A 260 6.79 -38.17 -0.44
CA ALA A 260 5.45 -38.73 -0.56
C ALA A 260 4.73 -38.20 -1.81
N PRO A 261 3.85 -39.00 -2.46
CA PRO A 261 3.06 -38.56 -3.60
C PRO A 261 1.92 -37.62 -3.15
N VAL A 262 2.21 -36.32 -3.16
CA VAL A 262 1.22 -35.24 -3.02
C VAL A 262 0.63 -34.92 -4.40
N ALA A 263 -0.68 -34.63 -4.49
CA ALA A 263 -1.29 -34.23 -5.76
C ALA A 263 -0.77 -32.86 -6.23
N ALA A 264 -0.74 -32.60 -7.53
CA ALA A 264 -0.33 -31.29 -8.06
C ALA A 264 -1.28 -30.16 -7.62
N GLU A 265 -2.53 -30.50 -7.32
CA GLU A 265 -3.57 -29.61 -6.78
C GLU A 265 -3.41 -29.33 -5.26
N ASP A 266 -2.69 -30.21 -4.54
CA ASP A 266 -2.39 -30.10 -3.10
C ASP A 266 -1.07 -29.36 -2.80
N TRP A 267 -0.35 -28.93 -3.84
CA TRP A 267 0.97 -28.31 -3.74
C TRP A 267 0.91 -26.98 -2.96
N PRO A 268 1.87 -26.70 -2.04
CA PRO A 268 1.91 -25.42 -1.33
C PRO A 268 2.01 -24.23 -2.28
N VAL A 269 1.14 -23.23 -2.10
CA VAL A 269 1.27 -21.93 -2.78
C VAL A 269 2.66 -21.35 -2.49
N HIS A 270 3.21 -20.62 -3.46
CA HIS A 270 4.51 -19.97 -3.36
C HIS A 270 4.69 -19.21 -2.03
N TYR A 271 5.58 -19.71 -1.17
CA TYR A 271 5.74 -19.23 0.21
C TYR A 271 7.05 -18.46 0.41
N PRO A 272 7.07 -17.46 1.31
CA PRO A 272 8.25 -16.63 1.52
C PRO A 272 9.33 -17.38 2.33
N LEU A 273 10.59 -17.26 1.90
CA LEU A 273 11.73 -17.63 2.76
C LEU A 273 11.83 -16.65 3.94
N ALA A 274 12.41 -17.09 5.06
CA ALA A 274 12.47 -16.31 6.31
C ALA A 274 12.91 -14.84 6.16
N PRO A 275 13.92 -14.46 5.34
CA PRO A 275 14.26 -13.05 5.11
C PRO A 275 13.17 -12.26 4.39
N VAL A 276 12.48 -12.87 3.42
CA VAL A 276 11.34 -12.29 2.69
C VAL A 276 10.19 -12.03 3.66
N GLN A 277 9.85 -13.02 4.50
CA GLN A 277 8.77 -12.89 5.47
C GLN A 277 9.11 -11.91 6.60
N ASN A 278 10.38 -11.82 7.04
CA ASN A 278 10.81 -10.80 8.00
C ASN A 278 10.52 -9.39 7.47
N TYR A 279 10.92 -9.09 6.23
CA TYR A 279 10.65 -7.79 5.61
C TYR A 279 9.15 -7.55 5.39
N TYR A 280 8.36 -8.56 5.03
CA TYR A 280 6.91 -8.43 4.92
C TYR A 280 6.23 -8.10 6.27
N LEU A 281 6.63 -8.79 7.34
CA LEU A 281 6.15 -8.51 8.70
C LEU A 281 6.53 -7.09 9.16
N GLU A 282 7.75 -6.64 8.87
CA GLU A 282 8.19 -5.26 9.14
C GLU A 282 7.37 -4.24 8.33
N GLY A 283 7.04 -4.55 7.07
CA GLY A 283 6.15 -3.73 6.24
C GLY A 283 4.72 -3.64 6.79
N ARG A 284 4.11 -4.78 7.17
CA ARG A 284 2.79 -4.81 7.81
C ARG A 284 2.78 -4.02 9.12
N MET A 285 3.79 -4.18 9.97
CA MET A 285 3.91 -3.46 11.24
C MET A 285 3.93 -1.94 11.04
N HIS A 286 4.60 -1.44 9.99
CA HIS A 286 4.58 -0.01 9.68
C HIS A 286 3.22 0.46 9.13
N LEU A 287 2.60 -0.32 8.25
CA LEU A 287 1.28 -0.01 7.65
C LEU A 287 0.11 -0.10 8.65
N ASP A 288 0.21 -0.96 9.67
CA ASP A 288 -0.76 -1.03 10.77
C ASP A 288 -0.59 0.12 11.80
N GLY A 289 0.51 0.85 11.72
CA GLY A 289 0.75 2.06 12.51
C GLY A 289 -0.09 3.27 12.03
N PRO A 290 0.12 4.44 12.67
CA PRO A 290 -0.53 5.70 12.28
C PRO A 290 -0.21 6.05 10.83
N SER A 291 -1.23 6.42 10.05
CA SER A 291 -1.07 6.78 8.63
C SER A 291 -0.33 8.11 8.53
N SER A 292 0.95 8.02 8.21
CA SER A 292 1.89 9.13 8.07
C SER A 292 2.96 8.75 7.08
N GLU A 293 3.52 9.72 6.35
CA GLU A 293 4.55 9.48 5.33
C GLU A 293 5.70 8.61 5.88
N LEU A 294 6.19 8.90 7.08
CA LEU A 294 7.28 8.15 7.68
C LEU A 294 6.96 6.65 7.82
N ASN A 295 5.73 6.28 8.15
CA ASN A 295 5.31 4.88 8.25
C ASN A 295 5.02 4.27 6.87
N ILE A 296 4.41 5.03 5.96
CA ILE A 296 4.06 4.59 4.60
C ILE A 296 5.34 4.31 3.79
N ARG A 297 6.29 5.25 3.73
CA ARG A 297 7.60 5.07 3.06
C ARG A 297 8.39 3.91 3.67
N ARG A 298 8.33 3.74 5.01
CA ARG A 298 8.93 2.59 5.69
C ARG A 298 8.26 1.27 5.28
N ALA A 299 6.94 1.23 5.18
CA ALA A 299 6.21 0.05 4.74
C ALA A 299 6.60 -0.34 3.30
N GLN A 300 6.55 0.62 2.37
CA GLN A 300 6.98 0.44 0.97
C GLN A 300 8.40 -0.13 0.89
N ALA A 301 9.39 0.54 1.50
CA ALA A 301 10.80 0.12 1.45
C ALA A 301 11.05 -1.31 2.01
N ARG A 302 10.17 -1.78 2.91
CA ARG A 302 10.20 -3.15 3.46
C ARG A 302 9.52 -4.14 2.53
N PHE A 303 8.37 -3.84 1.95
CA PHE A 303 7.75 -4.68 0.93
C PHE A 303 8.67 -4.81 -0.30
N GLU A 304 9.30 -3.73 -0.76
CA GLU A 304 10.34 -3.80 -1.79
C GLU A 304 11.54 -4.68 -1.37
N ALA A 305 11.96 -4.65 -0.10
CA ALA A 305 13.07 -5.47 0.37
C ALA A 305 12.72 -6.96 0.35
N ALA A 306 11.46 -7.32 0.61
CA ALA A 306 10.93 -8.66 0.36
C ALA A 306 10.94 -8.98 -1.15
N LEU A 307 10.44 -8.08 -1.99
CA LEU A 307 10.33 -8.28 -3.46
C LEU A 307 11.68 -8.31 -4.20
N ARG A 308 12.72 -7.66 -3.68
CA ARG A 308 14.11 -7.77 -4.18
C ARG A 308 14.72 -9.14 -3.92
N LEU A 309 14.23 -9.87 -2.91
CA LEU A 309 14.63 -11.24 -2.63
C LEU A 309 13.69 -12.27 -3.30
N ASP A 310 12.42 -11.91 -3.47
CA ASP A 310 11.38 -12.76 -4.07
C ASP A 310 10.30 -11.93 -4.77
N ALA A 311 10.52 -11.68 -6.07
CA ALA A 311 9.62 -10.88 -6.91
C ALA A 311 8.25 -11.54 -7.18
N ASN A 312 8.03 -12.78 -6.73
CA ASN A 312 6.78 -13.53 -6.91
C ASN A 312 5.97 -13.69 -5.62
N TYR A 313 6.41 -13.14 -4.48
CA TYR A 313 5.64 -13.17 -3.25
C TYR A 313 4.43 -12.22 -3.31
N ALA A 314 3.24 -12.79 -3.55
CA ALA A 314 1.99 -12.07 -3.78
C ALA A 314 1.61 -11.11 -2.63
N GLU A 315 1.86 -11.50 -1.37
CA GLU A 315 1.46 -10.70 -0.21
C GLU A 315 2.32 -9.44 -0.05
N ALA A 316 3.59 -9.46 -0.45
CA ALA A 316 4.43 -8.26 -0.46
C ALA A 316 3.99 -7.27 -1.57
N HIS A 317 3.54 -7.76 -2.74
CA HIS A 317 2.86 -6.90 -3.73
C HIS A 317 1.54 -6.33 -3.20
N ALA A 318 0.79 -7.10 -2.41
CA ALA A 318 -0.46 -6.63 -1.77
C ALA A 318 -0.20 -5.55 -0.71
N GLY A 319 0.81 -5.74 0.14
CA GLY A 319 1.23 -4.73 1.12
C GLY A 319 1.76 -3.45 0.45
N LEU A 320 2.51 -3.58 -0.65
CA LEU A 320 2.97 -2.43 -1.44
C LEU A 320 1.79 -1.68 -2.09
N CYS A 321 0.81 -2.41 -2.63
CA CYS A 321 -0.47 -1.86 -3.12
C CYS A 321 -1.21 -1.08 -2.02
N GLU A 322 -1.39 -1.65 -0.82
CA GLU A 322 -2.01 -0.93 0.31
C GLU A 322 -1.23 0.32 0.72
N ALA A 323 0.10 0.26 0.76
CA ALA A 323 0.95 1.40 1.14
C ALA A 323 0.95 2.52 0.09
N LEU A 324 0.91 2.20 -1.21
CA LEU A 324 0.78 3.20 -2.28
C LEU A 324 -0.63 3.81 -2.33
N LEU A 325 -1.66 3.06 -1.92
CA LEU A 325 -3.02 3.60 -1.72
C LEU A 325 -3.13 4.51 -0.48
N GLU A 326 -2.39 4.24 0.59
CA GLU A 326 -2.25 5.19 1.71
C GLU A 326 -1.34 6.40 1.35
N GLU A 327 -0.54 6.36 0.28
CA GLU A 327 0.27 7.50 -0.21
C GLU A 327 -0.53 8.49 -1.09
N TYR A 328 -1.68 8.08 -1.62
CA TYR A 328 -2.52 8.81 -2.57
C TYR A 328 -2.81 10.29 -2.20
N TRP A 329 -2.95 10.59 -0.91
CA TRP A 329 -3.27 11.94 -0.40
C TRP A 329 -2.06 12.83 -0.13
N MET A 330 -0.83 12.32 -0.35
CA MET A 330 0.41 13.04 -0.05
C MET A 330 1.21 13.44 -1.31
N GLU A 331 1.29 12.59 -2.33
CA GLU A 331 2.11 12.82 -3.54
C GLU A 331 1.28 13.21 -4.79
N ASP A 332 1.89 13.14 -5.98
CA ASP A 332 1.15 13.11 -7.25
C ASP A 332 0.18 11.92 -7.23
N ALA A 333 -1.08 12.24 -6.92
CA ALA A 333 -2.16 11.30 -6.73
C ALA A 333 -2.39 10.39 -7.96
N GLN A 334 -2.16 10.90 -9.17
CA GLN A 334 -2.29 10.13 -10.40
C GLN A 334 -1.11 9.15 -10.56
N ARG A 335 0.11 9.54 -10.21
CA ARG A 335 1.24 8.61 -10.13
C ARG A 335 1.02 7.55 -9.07
N ALA A 336 0.65 7.93 -7.85
CA ALA A 336 0.42 7.00 -6.74
C ALA A 336 -0.63 5.93 -7.10
N LEU A 337 -1.74 6.30 -7.75
CA LEU A 337 -2.72 5.33 -8.26
C LEU A 337 -2.18 4.41 -9.36
N ASN A 338 -1.30 4.91 -10.23
CA ASN A 338 -0.70 4.09 -11.29
C ASN A 338 0.28 3.07 -10.72
N ASP A 339 1.18 3.51 -9.84
CA ASP A 339 2.17 2.65 -9.17
C ASP A 339 1.44 1.64 -8.25
N ALA A 340 0.39 2.06 -7.52
CA ALA A 340 -0.50 1.17 -6.78
C ALA A 340 -1.17 0.13 -7.70
N SER A 341 -1.80 0.56 -8.80
CA SER A 341 -2.49 -0.32 -9.76
C SER A 341 -1.58 -1.45 -10.27
N LEU A 342 -0.31 -1.14 -10.55
CA LEU A 342 0.70 -2.13 -10.93
C LEU A 342 0.96 -3.15 -9.81
N ALA A 343 1.16 -2.70 -8.57
CA ALA A 343 1.36 -3.57 -7.41
C ALA A 343 0.11 -4.43 -7.11
N CYS A 344 -1.07 -3.83 -7.09
CA CYS A 344 -2.34 -4.52 -6.84
C CYS A 344 -2.62 -5.57 -7.92
N GLY A 345 -2.40 -5.22 -9.20
CA GLY A 345 -2.53 -6.13 -10.33
C GLY A 345 -1.52 -7.27 -10.29
N ARG A 346 -0.28 -7.01 -9.84
CA ARG A 346 0.75 -8.05 -9.71
C ARG A 346 0.46 -9.00 -8.55
N ALA A 347 -0.04 -8.50 -7.43
CA ALA A 347 -0.53 -9.34 -6.33
C ALA A 347 -1.65 -10.28 -6.81
N LEU A 348 -2.65 -9.72 -7.53
CA LEU A 348 -3.80 -10.49 -8.05
C LEU A 348 -3.40 -11.54 -9.10
N GLN A 349 -2.34 -11.30 -9.89
CA GLN A 349 -1.78 -12.31 -10.81
C GLN A 349 -1.09 -13.46 -10.07
N LEU A 350 -0.39 -13.17 -8.98
CA LEU A 350 0.46 -14.14 -8.27
C LEU A 350 -0.30 -14.97 -7.22
N GLY A 351 -1.31 -14.38 -6.57
CA GLY A 351 -2.05 -15.03 -5.48
C GLY A 351 -3.51 -14.57 -5.38
N PRO A 352 -4.36 -14.79 -6.40
CA PRO A 352 -5.72 -14.25 -6.44
C PRO A 352 -6.64 -14.72 -5.30
N GLY A 353 -6.34 -15.88 -4.69
CA GLY A 353 -7.07 -16.40 -3.53
C GLY A 353 -6.55 -15.93 -2.17
N ALA A 354 -5.38 -15.28 -2.09
CA ALA A 354 -4.78 -14.88 -0.82
C ALA A 354 -5.58 -13.73 -0.16
N ALA A 355 -5.78 -13.80 1.16
CA ALA A 355 -6.59 -12.83 1.89
C ALA A 355 -6.03 -11.40 1.75
N ALA A 356 -4.71 -11.23 1.95
CA ALA A 356 -4.04 -9.94 1.77
C ALA A 356 -4.25 -9.37 0.35
N THR A 357 -4.08 -10.20 -0.69
CA THR A 357 -4.33 -9.79 -2.09
C THR A 357 -5.77 -9.36 -2.34
N ARG A 358 -6.76 -10.05 -1.77
CA ARG A 358 -8.18 -9.71 -1.91
C ARG A 358 -8.56 -8.44 -1.15
N VAL A 359 -8.02 -8.23 0.05
CA VAL A 359 -8.18 -6.99 0.82
C VAL A 359 -7.52 -5.80 0.10
N ALA A 360 -6.29 -5.96 -0.39
CA ALA A 360 -5.59 -4.94 -1.16
C ALA A 360 -6.34 -4.58 -2.47
N HIS A 361 -6.88 -5.58 -3.18
CA HIS A 361 -7.72 -5.31 -4.36
C HIS A 361 -9.03 -4.59 -4.00
N ALA A 362 -9.69 -4.98 -2.91
CA ALA A 362 -10.89 -4.28 -2.43
C ALA A 362 -10.58 -2.84 -1.98
N HIS A 363 -9.40 -2.59 -1.39
CA HIS A 363 -8.92 -1.24 -1.09
C HIS A 363 -8.77 -0.42 -2.39
N PHE A 364 -8.13 -0.98 -3.42
CA PHE A 364 -8.00 -0.34 -4.74
C PHE A 364 -9.38 -0.02 -5.36
N LEU A 365 -10.33 -0.96 -5.29
CA LEU A 365 -11.71 -0.76 -5.77
C LEU A 365 -12.41 0.39 -5.01
N ARG A 366 -12.28 0.44 -3.68
CA ARG A 366 -12.86 1.49 -2.85
C ARG A 366 -12.29 2.87 -3.21
N VAL A 367 -10.97 2.98 -3.34
CA VAL A 367 -10.29 4.25 -3.69
C VAL A 367 -10.64 4.70 -5.12
N THR A 368 -10.73 3.76 -6.07
CA THR A 368 -11.16 4.04 -7.47
C THR A 368 -12.68 4.17 -7.65
N GLY A 369 -13.43 4.41 -6.57
CA GLY A 369 -14.88 4.68 -6.62
C GLY A 369 -15.79 3.47 -6.89
N ARG A 370 -15.22 2.27 -7.05
CA ARG A 370 -15.93 1.00 -7.28
C ARG A 370 -16.37 0.38 -5.95
N VAL A 371 -17.10 1.17 -5.16
CA VAL A 371 -17.40 0.92 -3.74
C VAL A 371 -18.23 -0.36 -3.54
N GLU A 372 -19.30 -0.59 -4.31
CA GLU A 372 -20.12 -1.79 -4.15
C GLU A 372 -19.38 -3.07 -4.60
N GLU A 373 -18.53 -3.01 -5.64
CA GLU A 373 -17.68 -4.14 -6.02
C GLU A 373 -16.67 -4.49 -4.90
N SER A 374 -16.08 -3.47 -4.25
CA SER A 374 -15.26 -3.66 -3.06
C SER A 374 -16.02 -4.37 -1.95
N ALA A 375 -17.24 -3.92 -1.64
CA ALA A 375 -18.08 -4.52 -0.60
C ALA A 375 -18.45 -5.97 -0.92
N GLN A 376 -18.76 -6.30 -2.17
CA GLN A 376 -19.01 -7.68 -2.62
C GLN A 376 -17.77 -8.58 -2.48
N HIS A 377 -16.59 -8.11 -2.90
CA HIS A 377 -15.34 -8.88 -2.77
C HIS A 377 -14.96 -9.16 -1.31
N LEU A 378 -15.21 -8.20 -0.41
CA LEU A 378 -14.95 -8.34 1.02
C LEU A 378 -15.95 -9.26 1.72
N ARG A 379 -17.26 -9.13 1.41
CA ARG A 379 -18.29 -10.07 1.90
C ARG A 379 -17.98 -11.51 1.49
N ALA A 380 -17.61 -11.75 0.23
CA ALA A 380 -17.22 -13.08 -0.25
C ALA A 380 -15.95 -13.62 0.44
N LEU A 381 -14.98 -12.76 0.78
CA LEU A 381 -13.81 -13.18 1.57
C LEU A 381 -14.20 -13.60 3.00
N LEU A 382 -15.19 -12.92 3.60
CA LEU A 382 -15.68 -13.24 4.95
C LEU A 382 -16.58 -14.48 4.99
N GLU A 383 -17.27 -14.83 3.88
CA GLU A 383 -17.94 -16.13 3.73
C GLU A 383 -16.93 -17.30 3.73
N GLU A 384 -15.75 -17.11 3.13
CA GLU A 384 -14.66 -18.10 3.10
C GLU A 384 -13.80 -18.09 4.38
N ARG A 385 -13.64 -16.93 5.01
CA ARG A 385 -12.80 -16.68 6.19
C ARG A 385 -13.53 -15.78 7.20
N PRO A 386 -14.49 -16.31 7.97
CA PRO A 386 -15.13 -15.57 9.07
C PRO A 386 -14.07 -15.07 10.06
N GLY A 387 -14.21 -13.84 10.55
CA GLY A 387 -13.21 -13.23 11.44
C GLY A 387 -11.88 -12.87 10.77
N ASP A 388 -11.84 -12.58 9.47
CA ASP A 388 -10.66 -11.95 8.86
C ASP A 388 -10.68 -10.43 9.13
N SER A 389 -10.00 -9.99 10.19
CA SER A 389 -9.99 -8.59 10.67
C SER A 389 -9.64 -7.57 9.58
N ALA A 390 -8.70 -7.89 8.67
CA ALA A 390 -8.34 -6.99 7.59
C ALA A 390 -9.49 -6.80 6.58
N ALA A 391 -10.25 -7.86 6.31
CA ALA A 391 -11.46 -7.79 5.49
C ALA A 391 -12.63 -7.08 6.22
N LEU A 392 -12.79 -7.28 7.52
CA LEU A 392 -13.80 -6.59 8.34
C LEU A 392 -13.56 -5.06 8.40
N VAL A 393 -12.31 -4.64 8.66
CA VAL A 393 -11.92 -3.22 8.61
C VAL A 393 -12.10 -2.63 7.20
N GLY A 394 -11.71 -3.38 6.16
CA GLY A 394 -11.94 -3.00 4.77
C GLY A 394 -13.43 -2.81 4.45
N LEU A 395 -14.30 -3.68 4.98
CA LEU A 395 -15.74 -3.63 4.76
C LEU A 395 -16.37 -2.44 5.50
N ALA A 396 -16.00 -2.20 6.76
CA ALA A 396 -16.44 -1.03 7.51
C ALA A 396 -16.09 0.28 6.80
N LEU A 397 -14.86 0.41 6.27
CA LEU A 397 -14.43 1.57 5.48
C LEU A 397 -15.19 1.72 4.17
N THR A 398 -15.48 0.62 3.48
CA THR A 398 -16.22 0.61 2.21
C THR A 398 -17.67 1.03 2.42
N LEU A 399 -18.33 0.49 3.45
CA LEU A 399 -19.71 0.82 3.79
C LEU A 399 -19.85 2.24 4.36
N LEU A 400 -18.87 2.76 5.08
CA LEU A 400 -18.81 4.19 5.46
C LEU A 400 -18.71 5.10 4.22
N GLN A 401 -17.91 4.72 3.22
CA GLN A 401 -17.80 5.49 1.98
C GLN A 401 -19.10 5.46 1.16
N ALA A 402 -19.80 4.32 1.11
CA ALA A 402 -21.13 4.21 0.52
C ALA A 402 -22.16 5.07 1.28
N TYR A 403 -22.21 4.97 2.61
CA TYR A 403 -23.07 5.81 3.46
C TYR A 403 -22.85 7.32 3.22
N ARG A 404 -21.60 7.77 3.12
CA ARG A 404 -21.27 9.19 2.85
C ARG A 404 -21.74 9.69 1.47
N SER A 405 -22.03 8.78 0.54
CA SER A 405 -22.53 9.06 -0.80
C SER A 405 -24.07 8.93 -0.90
N GLU A 406 -24.65 7.92 -0.25
CA GLU A 406 -26.06 7.52 -0.42
C GLU A 406 -26.97 7.96 0.73
N GLY A 407 -26.42 8.17 1.93
CA GLY A 407 -27.14 8.55 3.14
C GLY A 407 -27.93 7.43 3.83
N ASP A 408 -27.83 6.18 3.35
CA ASP A 408 -28.60 5.05 3.89
C ASP A 408 -28.04 4.54 5.24
N SER A 409 -28.87 4.66 6.28
CA SER A 409 -28.59 4.17 7.63
C SER A 409 -28.31 2.67 7.73
N GLU A 410 -28.82 1.83 6.81
CA GLU A 410 -28.52 0.39 6.82
C GLU A 410 -27.05 0.12 6.49
N LEU A 411 -26.44 0.91 5.59
CA LEU A 411 -25.00 0.87 5.32
C LEU A 411 -24.16 1.26 6.54
N LEU A 412 -24.62 2.26 7.31
CA LEU A 412 -23.92 2.77 8.49
C LEU A 412 -23.90 1.76 9.64
N GLU A 413 -25.04 1.14 9.96
CA GLU A 413 -25.08 0.09 10.99
C GLU A 413 -24.36 -1.20 10.52
N ALA A 414 -24.39 -1.53 9.23
CA ALA A 414 -23.59 -2.64 8.68
C ALA A 414 -22.07 -2.36 8.76
N ALA A 415 -21.64 -1.12 8.51
CA ALA A 415 -20.24 -0.70 8.69
C ALA A 415 -19.80 -0.81 10.17
N ARG A 416 -20.67 -0.39 11.10
CA ARG A 416 -20.48 -0.49 12.54
C ARG A 416 -20.41 -1.93 13.02
N ALA A 417 -21.26 -2.82 12.51
CA ALA A 417 -21.21 -4.25 12.83
C ALA A 417 -19.86 -4.87 12.43
N ALA A 418 -19.36 -4.58 11.22
CA ALA A 418 -18.05 -5.07 10.77
C ALA A 418 -16.88 -4.51 11.62
N ALA A 419 -16.94 -3.24 12.03
CA ALA A 419 -15.91 -2.66 12.89
C ALA A 419 -15.97 -3.16 14.35
N LEU A 420 -17.15 -3.51 14.86
CA LEU A 420 -17.30 -4.22 16.14
C LEU A 420 -16.70 -5.63 16.06
N GLU A 421 -17.04 -6.42 15.04
CA GLU A 421 -16.49 -7.77 14.85
C GLU A 421 -14.95 -7.72 14.72
N ALA A 422 -14.40 -6.75 13.98
CA ALA A 422 -12.94 -6.55 13.90
C ALA A 422 -12.31 -6.24 15.28
N THR A 423 -13.02 -5.54 16.15
CA THR A 423 -12.58 -5.23 17.52
C THR A 423 -12.63 -6.45 18.44
N GLU A 424 -13.58 -7.37 18.23
CA GLU A 424 -13.64 -8.66 18.93
C GLU A 424 -12.58 -9.66 18.45
N VAL A 425 -12.26 -9.63 17.14
CA VAL A 425 -11.27 -10.52 16.48
C VAL A 425 -9.83 -10.11 16.78
N GLU A 426 -9.52 -8.81 16.81
CA GLU A 426 -8.20 -8.30 17.21
C GLU A 426 -8.31 -7.27 18.36
N PRO A 427 -8.58 -7.71 19.61
CA PRO A 427 -8.79 -6.80 20.75
C PRO A 427 -7.62 -5.89 21.11
N GLY A 428 -6.42 -6.12 20.57
CA GLY A 428 -5.24 -5.25 20.72
C GLY A 428 -5.05 -4.22 19.61
N PHE A 429 -5.84 -4.24 18.53
CA PHE A 429 -5.62 -3.37 17.37
C PHE A 429 -6.40 -2.05 17.49
N TRP A 430 -5.73 -0.92 17.25
CA TRP A 430 -6.31 0.42 17.44
C TRP A 430 -7.18 0.90 16.27
N LYS A 431 -6.94 0.43 15.03
CA LYS A 431 -7.69 0.87 13.84
C LYS A 431 -9.20 0.55 13.95
N PRO A 432 -9.66 -0.66 14.37
CA PRO A 432 -11.08 -0.96 14.54
C PRO A 432 -11.89 0.01 15.45
N PRO A 433 -11.50 0.30 16.71
CA PRO A 433 -12.21 1.28 17.54
C PRO A 433 -12.07 2.72 17.01
N PHE A 434 -10.97 3.07 16.34
CA PHE A 434 -10.87 4.36 15.65
C PHE A 434 -11.89 4.49 14.49
N TRP A 435 -12.16 3.41 13.76
CA TRP A 435 -13.21 3.42 12.75
C TRP A 435 -14.61 3.45 13.36
N LEU A 436 -14.83 2.83 14.53
CA LEU A 436 -16.07 3.02 15.31
C LEU A 436 -16.26 4.48 15.73
N ALA A 437 -15.18 5.18 16.12
CA ALA A 437 -15.23 6.60 16.43
C ALA A 437 -15.63 7.45 15.21
N SER A 438 -15.00 7.17 14.06
CA SER A 438 -15.33 7.80 12.78
C SER A 438 -16.79 7.56 12.37
N LEU A 439 -17.28 6.32 12.52
CA LEU A 439 -18.65 5.93 12.24
C LEU A 439 -19.66 6.66 13.14
N ALA A 440 -19.38 6.72 14.45
CA ALA A 440 -20.22 7.46 15.41
C ALA A 440 -20.24 8.97 15.12
N TYR A 441 -19.11 9.57 14.72
CA TYR A 441 -19.06 10.97 14.27
C TYR A 441 -19.95 11.20 13.04
N PHE A 442 -19.86 10.35 12.01
CA PHE A 442 -20.74 10.45 10.84
C PHE A 442 -22.22 10.12 11.13
N ALA A 443 -22.51 9.39 12.21
CA ALA A 443 -23.87 9.20 12.74
C ALA A 443 -24.41 10.41 13.54
N GLY A 444 -23.56 11.39 13.87
CA GLY A 444 -23.88 12.49 14.79
C GLY A 444 -23.78 12.15 16.28
N ASP A 445 -23.36 10.93 16.63
CA ASP A 445 -23.11 10.49 18.01
C ASP A 445 -21.72 10.93 18.48
N LEU A 446 -21.58 12.22 18.76
CA LEU A 446 -20.34 12.80 19.30
C LEU A 446 -19.87 12.14 20.62
N PRO A 447 -20.76 11.80 21.59
CA PRO A 447 -20.37 11.01 22.76
C PRO A 447 -19.79 9.63 22.41
N GLY A 448 -20.41 8.90 21.49
CA GLY A 448 -19.89 7.62 20.99
C GLY A 448 -18.56 7.77 20.25
N ALA A 449 -18.40 8.85 19.48
CA ALA A 449 -17.15 9.16 18.77
C ALA A 449 -15.99 9.41 19.74
N ILE A 450 -16.22 10.21 20.78
CA ILE A 450 -15.24 10.47 21.85
C ILE A 450 -14.88 9.16 22.56
N ALA A 451 -15.86 8.38 23.02
CA ALA A 451 -15.61 7.15 23.78
C ALA A 451 -14.85 6.10 22.96
N ALA A 452 -15.19 5.91 21.68
CA ALA A 452 -14.49 4.97 20.80
C ALA A 452 -13.07 5.44 20.43
N ALA A 453 -12.82 6.76 20.36
CA ALA A 453 -11.48 7.31 20.15
C ALA A 453 -10.61 7.20 21.41
N GLU A 454 -11.17 7.44 22.60
CA GLU A 454 -10.49 7.14 23.88
C GLU A 454 -10.15 5.65 24.00
N GLU A 455 -11.07 4.77 23.59
CA GLU A 455 -10.84 3.32 23.52
C GLU A 455 -9.74 2.94 22.49
N ALA A 456 -9.60 3.66 21.39
CA ALA A 456 -8.49 3.47 20.45
C ALA A 456 -7.14 3.92 21.05
N LEU A 457 -7.10 5.07 21.74
CA LEU A 457 -5.90 5.56 22.44
C LEU A 457 -5.45 4.64 23.58
N ALA A 458 -6.36 3.90 24.19
CA ALA A 458 -6.02 2.88 25.19
C ALA A 458 -5.26 1.67 24.60
N ARG A 459 -5.22 1.52 23.27
CA ARG A 459 -4.45 0.49 22.55
C ARG A 459 -3.17 1.07 21.92
N ASP A 460 -3.25 2.25 21.31
CA ASP A 460 -2.12 2.98 20.73
C ASP A 460 -2.31 4.50 20.87
N GLU A 461 -1.47 5.17 21.67
CA GLU A 461 -1.52 6.64 21.83
C GLU A 461 -0.74 7.32 20.70
N ASN A 462 -1.42 7.61 19.60
CA ASN A 462 -0.84 8.24 18.41
C ASN A 462 -1.49 9.59 18.04
N GLU A 463 -0.74 10.40 17.28
CA GLU A 463 -1.12 11.76 16.87
C GLU A 463 -2.37 11.80 15.99
N TYR A 464 -2.60 10.76 15.20
CA TYR A 464 -3.72 10.67 14.26
C TYR A 464 -5.05 10.48 15.00
N VAL A 465 -5.10 9.56 15.97
CA VAL A 465 -6.28 9.39 16.84
C VAL A 465 -6.44 10.61 17.76
N LEU A 466 -5.36 11.18 18.30
CA LEU A 466 -5.43 12.38 19.15
C LEU A 466 -5.97 13.62 18.41
N ALA A 467 -5.60 13.84 17.15
CA ALA A 467 -6.14 14.94 16.34
C ALA A 467 -7.63 14.75 16.00
N ASN A 468 -8.05 13.51 15.72
CA ASN A 468 -9.47 13.21 15.52
C ASN A 468 -10.28 13.34 16.81
N LEU A 469 -9.77 12.87 17.96
CA LEU A 469 -10.40 13.07 19.26
C LEU A 469 -10.53 14.57 19.60
N GLY A 470 -9.50 15.37 19.35
CA GLY A 470 -9.57 16.82 19.50
C GLY A 470 -10.62 17.47 18.58
N THR A 471 -10.81 16.93 17.38
CA THR A 471 -11.87 17.34 16.45
C THR A 471 -13.26 16.97 16.99
N PHE A 472 -13.43 15.76 17.56
CA PHE A 472 -14.70 15.35 18.16
C PHE A 472 -15.06 16.19 19.39
N TYR A 473 -14.10 16.47 20.28
CA TYR A 473 -14.28 17.41 21.39
C TYR A 473 -14.64 18.82 20.89
N PHE A 474 -13.95 19.33 19.86
CA PHE A 474 -14.27 20.63 19.25
C PHE A 474 -15.70 20.67 18.67
N CYS A 475 -16.12 19.63 17.95
CA CYS A 475 -17.49 19.52 17.42
C CYS A 475 -18.54 19.35 18.52
N ALA A 476 -18.16 18.81 19.68
CA ALA A 476 -18.96 18.77 20.91
C ALA A 476 -18.89 20.07 21.75
N GLU A 477 -18.18 21.11 21.27
CA GLU A 477 -17.96 22.41 21.92
C GLU A 477 -17.12 22.34 23.22
N GLN A 478 -16.41 21.23 23.42
CA GLN A 478 -15.51 20.96 24.56
C GLN A 478 -14.09 21.48 24.26
N LEU A 479 -13.96 22.81 24.19
CA LEU A 479 -12.76 23.48 23.65
C LEU A 479 -11.48 23.28 24.48
N GLU A 480 -11.60 23.07 25.80
CA GLU A 480 -10.45 22.79 26.68
C GLU A 480 -9.91 21.38 26.46
N ASP A 481 -10.80 20.38 26.34
CA ASP A 481 -10.45 18.99 26.09
C ASP A 481 -9.92 18.82 24.65
N ALA A 482 -10.49 19.55 23.69
CA ALA A 482 -9.94 19.68 22.33
C ALA A 482 -8.50 20.21 22.35
N ARG A 483 -8.22 21.28 23.11
CA ARG A 483 -6.84 21.77 23.28
C ARG A 483 -5.93 20.70 23.86
N GLY A 484 -6.36 20.01 24.92
CA GLY A 484 -5.59 18.96 25.58
C GLY A 484 -5.25 17.79 24.64
N ALA A 485 -6.19 17.40 23.77
CA ALA A 485 -5.97 16.37 22.75
C ALA A 485 -4.95 16.81 21.69
N TYR A 486 -5.04 18.05 21.18
CA TYR A 486 -4.06 18.56 20.21
C TYR A 486 -2.67 18.83 20.83
N GLU A 487 -2.59 19.29 22.09
CA GLU A 487 -1.34 19.42 22.84
C GLU A 487 -0.67 18.05 23.06
N ARG A 488 -1.45 16.99 23.31
CA ARG A 488 -0.95 15.60 23.31
C ARG A 488 -0.49 15.14 21.93
N ALA A 489 -1.23 15.44 20.86
CA ALA A 489 -0.84 15.07 19.49
C ALA A 489 0.54 15.66 19.11
N LYS A 490 0.77 16.93 19.47
CA LYS A 490 2.08 17.60 19.32
C LYS A 490 3.17 16.97 20.19
N ALA A 491 2.82 16.45 21.38
CA ALA A 491 3.78 15.84 22.29
C ALA A 491 4.25 14.44 21.84
N VAL A 492 3.35 13.61 21.28
CA VAL A 492 3.72 12.27 20.79
C VAL A 492 4.43 12.30 19.43
N ALA A 493 4.04 13.23 18.54
CA ALA A 493 4.65 13.41 17.23
C ALA A 493 5.20 14.85 17.03
N PRO A 494 6.28 15.25 17.73
CA PRO A 494 6.79 16.63 17.70
C PRO A 494 7.39 17.08 16.36
N GLN A 495 7.60 16.15 15.43
CA GLN A 495 8.03 16.41 14.05
C GLN A 495 6.84 16.55 13.08
N SER A 496 5.63 16.15 13.48
CA SER A 496 4.42 16.30 12.67
C SER A 496 3.90 17.74 12.71
N TYR A 497 3.37 18.21 11.59
CA TYR A 497 2.68 19.50 11.52
C TYR A 497 1.29 19.47 12.17
N VAL A 498 0.68 18.28 12.28
CA VAL A 498 -0.73 18.07 12.63
C VAL A 498 -1.11 18.76 13.94
N GLY A 499 -0.35 18.51 15.02
CA GLY A 499 -0.65 19.10 16.33
C GLY A 499 -0.65 20.64 16.33
N ASP A 500 0.13 21.28 15.46
CA ASP A 500 0.18 22.75 15.36
C ASP A 500 -0.87 23.35 14.41
N GLU A 501 -1.23 22.70 13.30
CA GLU A 501 -2.36 23.18 12.48
C GLU A 501 -3.68 23.11 13.26
N PHE A 502 -3.93 22.00 13.97
CA PHE A 502 -5.17 21.84 14.75
C PHE A 502 -5.22 22.78 15.97
N LEU A 503 -4.09 23.04 16.65
CA LEU A 503 -4.02 24.12 17.65
C LEU A 503 -4.23 25.50 16.99
N GLY A 504 -3.62 25.75 15.83
CA GLY A 504 -3.79 26.99 15.06
C GLY A 504 -5.24 27.26 14.69
N MET A 505 -5.98 26.23 14.26
CA MET A 505 -7.42 26.26 14.03
C MET A 505 -8.19 26.64 15.30
N LEU A 506 -7.90 25.99 16.43
CA LEU A 506 -8.58 26.25 17.70
C LEU A 506 -8.33 27.69 18.20
N TYR A 507 -7.09 28.18 18.15
CA TYR A 507 -6.78 29.57 18.53
C TYR A 507 -7.38 30.59 17.56
N TYR A 508 -7.49 30.28 16.26
CA TYR A 508 -8.18 31.15 15.30
C TYR A 508 -9.66 31.31 15.64
N LEU A 509 -10.34 30.23 15.99
CA LEU A 509 -11.76 30.24 16.38
C LEU A 509 -11.99 30.88 17.75
N LEU A 510 -11.04 30.75 18.68
CA LEU A 510 -11.02 31.47 19.97
C LEU A 510 -10.67 32.97 19.83
N GLY A 511 -10.26 33.44 18.64
CA GLY A 511 -9.90 34.83 18.37
C GLY A 511 -8.47 35.23 18.77
N ASP A 512 -7.62 34.29 19.20
CA ASP A 512 -6.18 34.50 19.40
C ASP A 512 -5.44 34.36 18.07
N TYR A 513 -5.75 35.27 17.14
CA TYR A 513 -5.19 35.26 15.79
C TYR A 513 -3.65 35.32 15.76
N PRO A 514 -2.94 36.10 16.63
CA PRO A 514 -1.48 36.09 16.66
C PRO A 514 -0.90 34.70 16.97
N ARG A 515 -1.47 33.98 17.95
CA ARG A 515 -1.03 32.61 18.27
C ARG A 515 -1.43 31.62 17.18
N ALA A 516 -2.61 31.77 16.60
CA ALA A 516 -3.04 30.96 15.46
C ALA A 516 -2.07 31.09 14.27
N THR A 517 -1.68 32.32 13.93
CA THR A 517 -0.68 32.61 12.89
C THR A 517 0.65 31.94 13.20
N GLN A 518 1.19 32.11 14.42
CA GLN A 518 2.48 31.50 14.81
C GLN A 518 2.48 29.97 14.68
N LEU A 519 1.38 29.31 15.07
CA LEU A 519 1.26 27.86 15.00
C LEU A 519 1.15 27.37 13.55
N ARG A 520 0.46 28.11 12.68
CA ARG A 520 0.32 27.80 11.24
C ARG A 520 1.62 28.04 10.47
N GLU A 521 2.36 29.11 10.78
CA GLU A 521 3.73 29.32 10.31
C GLU A 521 4.62 28.10 10.66
N GLN A 522 4.57 27.62 11.91
CA GLN A 522 5.33 26.44 12.37
C GLN A 522 4.83 25.10 11.78
N ALA A 523 3.55 24.98 11.46
CA ALA A 523 2.99 23.79 10.83
C ALA A 523 3.47 23.66 9.38
N ILE A 524 3.40 24.75 8.60
CA ILE A 524 3.91 24.81 7.23
C ILE A 524 5.44 24.63 7.21
N GLU A 525 6.18 25.26 8.12
CA GLU A 525 7.64 25.09 8.21
C GLU A 525 8.04 23.61 8.38
N ARG A 526 7.31 22.83 9.20
CA ARG A 526 7.56 21.39 9.35
C ARG A 526 7.15 20.58 8.12
N LEU A 527 5.99 20.86 7.53
CA LEU A 527 5.50 20.21 6.32
C LEU A 527 6.57 20.31 5.20
N SER A 528 7.01 21.53 4.89
CA SER A 528 8.05 21.79 3.88
C SER A 528 9.42 21.23 4.28
N SER A 529 9.82 21.31 5.56
CA SER A 529 11.10 20.75 6.03
C SER A 529 11.14 19.22 6.03
N GLY A 530 9.98 18.56 6.11
CA GLY A 530 9.85 17.11 5.94
C GLY A 530 9.94 16.64 4.49
N GLY A 531 9.89 17.56 3.52
CA GLY A 531 9.77 17.24 2.09
C GLY A 531 8.33 16.91 1.66
N GLN A 532 7.35 17.11 2.55
CA GLN A 532 5.94 16.78 2.28
C GLN A 532 5.34 17.83 1.32
N PRO A 533 4.56 17.43 0.31
CA PRO A 533 3.90 18.38 -0.58
C PRO A 533 2.95 19.34 0.14
N GLU A 534 2.89 20.58 -0.36
CA GLU A 534 2.15 21.66 0.29
C GLU A 534 0.63 21.50 0.14
N ILE A 535 -0.08 21.72 1.25
CA ILE A 535 -1.53 21.57 1.40
C ILE A 535 -2.20 22.94 1.26
N HIS A 536 -3.16 23.11 0.33
CA HIS A 536 -3.75 24.43 0.05
C HIS A 536 -4.55 24.98 1.24
N GLU A 537 -5.16 24.11 2.04
CA GLU A 537 -5.89 24.49 3.24
C GLU A 537 -5.01 25.17 4.28
N MET A 538 -3.78 24.70 4.49
CA MET A 538 -2.87 25.30 5.47
C MET A 538 -2.49 26.72 5.06
N TRP A 539 -2.24 26.95 3.77
CA TRP A 539 -1.98 28.28 3.22
C TRP A 539 -3.19 29.21 3.29
N GLY A 540 -4.39 28.76 2.93
CA GLY A 540 -5.62 29.55 3.05
C GLY A 540 -5.96 29.86 4.51
N ASN A 541 -5.77 28.88 5.40
CA ASN A 541 -5.92 29.00 6.85
C ASN A 541 -4.92 29.99 7.47
N LEU A 542 -3.68 30.04 6.96
CA LEU A 542 -2.69 31.05 7.34
C LEU A 542 -3.07 32.43 6.81
N GLY A 543 -3.54 32.54 5.56
CA GLY A 543 -4.07 33.78 4.99
C GLY A 543 -5.20 34.39 5.81
N ASP A 544 -6.17 33.59 6.25
CA ASP A 544 -7.23 34.03 7.16
C ASP A 544 -6.66 34.48 8.53
N ALA A 545 -5.70 33.75 9.10
CA ALA A 545 -5.06 34.15 10.36
C ALA A 545 -4.27 35.47 10.22
N TYR A 546 -3.60 35.70 9.09
CA TYR A 546 -2.97 36.97 8.74
C TYR A 546 -3.97 38.13 8.66
N LEU A 547 -5.09 37.97 7.93
CA LEU A 547 -6.14 39.02 7.88
C LEU A 547 -6.64 39.40 9.27
N ARG A 548 -6.89 38.41 10.14
CA ARG A 548 -7.48 38.63 11.46
C ARG A 548 -6.49 39.09 12.52
N SER A 549 -5.19 38.87 12.31
CA SER A 549 -4.12 39.51 13.09
C SER A 549 -3.72 40.90 12.58
N GLY A 550 -4.34 41.40 11.50
CA GLY A 550 -4.04 42.70 10.88
C GLY A 550 -2.82 42.69 9.93
N ARG A 551 -2.26 41.51 9.66
CA ARG A 551 -1.10 41.26 8.79
C ARG A 551 -1.54 41.17 7.32
N GLN A 552 -2.19 42.23 6.83
CA GLN A 552 -2.86 42.22 5.52
C GLN A 552 -1.88 42.10 4.33
N GLU A 553 -0.64 42.58 4.48
CA GLU A 553 0.39 42.47 3.45
C GLU A 553 0.85 41.02 3.25
N GLU A 554 0.91 40.21 4.31
CA GLU A 554 1.26 38.79 4.24
C GLU A 554 0.09 37.86 3.85
N ALA A 555 -1.15 38.31 4.06
CA ALA A 555 -2.35 37.54 3.69
C ALA A 555 -2.46 37.27 2.18
N GLY A 556 -2.14 38.27 1.34
CA GLY A 556 -2.19 38.14 -0.12
C GLY A 556 -1.33 37.00 -0.66
N PRO A 557 -0.02 36.98 -0.36
CA PRO A 557 0.88 35.86 -0.71
C PRO A 557 0.38 34.48 -0.23
N ALA A 558 -0.18 34.39 0.98
CA ALA A 558 -0.69 33.12 1.50
C ALA A 558 -1.91 32.60 0.71
N PHE A 559 -2.88 33.47 0.37
CA PHE A 559 -4.00 33.07 -0.48
C PHE A 559 -3.59 32.81 -1.93
N LEU A 560 -2.60 33.54 -2.47
CA LEU A 560 -2.02 33.21 -3.78
C LEU A 560 -1.43 31.80 -3.78
N ARG A 561 -0.65 31.43 -2.75
CA ARG A 561 -0.08 30.09 -2.66
C ARG A 561 -1.14 28.99 -2.53
N ALA A 562 -2.21 29.25 -1.77
CA ALA A 562 -3.36 28.34 -1.69
C ALA A 562 -4.06 28.16 -3.05
N VAL A 563 -4.20 29.22 -3.86
CA VAL A 563 -4.72 29.15 -5.22
C VAL A 563 -3.78 28.42 -6.17
N GLU A 564 -2.46 28.66 -6.11
CA GLU A 564 -1.47 27.96 -6.95
C GLU A 564 -1.53 26.45 -6.78
N ILE A 565 -1.67 25.98 -5.54
CA ILE A 565 -1.78 24.55 -5.20
C ILE A 565 -3.13 24.01 -5.69
N ALA A 566 -4.25 24.64 -5.37
CA ALA A 566 -5.57 24.15 -5.80
C ALA A 566 -5.77 24.20 -7.33
N GLU A 567 -5.15 25.14 -8.05
CA GLU A 567 -5.15 25.16 -9.52
C GLU A 567 -4.22 24.09 -10.11
N ARG A 568 -3.10 23.73 -9.47
CA ARG A 568 -2.28 22.57 -9.86
C ARG A 568 -3.12 21.30 -9.82
N ASP A 569 -3.88 21.11 -8.75
CA ASP A 569 -4.67 19.89 -8.51
C ASP A 569 -5.84 19.76 -9.52
N VAL A 570 -6.47 20.89 -9.87
CA VAL A 570 -7.45 20.98 -10.98
C VAL A 570 -6.80 20.71 -12.34
N LEU A 571 -5.58 21.19 -12.59
CA LEU A 571 -4.85 20.93 -13.84
C LEU A 571 -4.35 19.49 -13.96
N GLN A 572 -4.17 18.79 -12.83
CA GLN A 572 -3.92 17.35 -12.76
C GLN A 572 -5.22 16.51 -12.84
N GLY A 573 -6.40 17.14 -12.72
CA GLY A 573 -7.70 16.46 -12.78
C GLY A 573 -8.01 15.59 -11.56
N ILE A 574 -7.42 15.94 -10.41
CA ILE A 574 -7.56 15.21 -9.14
C ILE A 574 -8.45 15.96 -8.14
N GLU A 575 -9.08 17.08 -8.54
CA GLU A 575 -9.80 17.93 -7.59
C GLU A 575 -11.13 17.32 -7.12
N THR A 576 -11.42 17.51 -5.84
CA THR A 576 -12.74 17.27 -5.27
C THR A 576 -13.63 18.52 -5.37
N PRO A 577 -14.96 18.38 -5.22
CA PRO A 577 -15.84 19.54 -5.07
C PRO A 577 -15.51 20.43 -3.86
N ALA A 578 -14.84 19.89 -2.83
CA ALA A 578 -14.42 20.68 -1.66
C ALA A 578 -13.18 21.54 -1.96
N ASP A 579 -12.27 21.05 -2.79
CA ASP A 579 -11.06 21.74 -3.21
C ASP A 579 -11.44 22.88 -4.16
N ARG A 580 -12.34 22.60 -5.12
CA ARG A 580 -12.95 23.61 -6.01
C ARG A 580 -13.65 24.73 -5.22
N ALA A 581 -14.43 24.36 -4.20
CA ALA A 581 -15.09 25.30 -3.30
C ALA A 581 -14.09 26.13 -2.45
N SER A 582 -13.03 25.49 -1.95
CA SER A 582 -11.96 26.15 -1.19
C SER A 582 -11.15 27.11 -2.06
N ARG A 583 -10.80 26.72 -3.30
CA ARG A 583 -10.19 27.58 -4.32
C ARG A 583 -11.03 28.81 -4.62
N ALA A 584 -12.34 28.62 -4.83
CA ALA A 584 -13.27 29.72 -5.06
C ALA A 584 -13.36 30.68 -3.85
N TYR A 585 -13.29 30.14 -2.63
CA TYR A 585 -13.14 30.95 -1.42
C TYR A 585 -11.81 31.74 -1.38
N TYR A 586 -10.66 31.13 -1.70
CA TYR A 586 -9.37 31.83 -1.74
C TYR A 586 -9.36 32.97 -2.78
N TYR A 587 -9.94 32.74 -3.96
CA TYR A 587 -10.17 33.81 -4.93
C TYR A 587 -11.06 34.93 -4.36
N SER A 588 -12.15 34.60 -3.65
CA SER A 588 -12.99 35.61 -3.00
C SER A 588 -12.23 36.44 -1.95
N ARG A 589 -11.23 35.84 -1.26
CA ARG A 589 -10.32 36.56 -0.36
C ARG A 589 -9.33 37.45 -1.10
N LEU A 590 -8.73 36.97 -2.19
CA LEU A 590 -7.86 37.81 -3.04
C LEU A 590 -8.60 39.02 -3.62
N ALA A 591 -9.88 38.88 -3.93
CA ALA A 591 -10.73 39.98 -4.39
C ALA A 591 -10.88 41.14 -3.37
N ASP A 592 -10.65 40.90 -2.08
CA ASP A 592 -10.66 41.92 -1.01
C ASP A 592 -9.29 42.59 -0.81
N LEU A 593 -8.24 42.04 -1.43
CA LEU A 593 -6.85 42.47 -1.29
C LEU A 593 -6.29 43.15 -2.55
N MET A 594 -6.93 42.91 -3.71
CA MET A 594 -6.59 43.53 -4.98
C MET A 594 -7.29 44.90 -5.13
N PRO A 595 -6.57 46.00 -5.43
CA PRO A 595 -7.17 47.34 -5.57
C PRO A 595 -8.28 47.44 -6.63
N ASP A 596 -8.15 46.67 -7.71
CA ASP A 596 -9.12 46.61 -8.82
C ASP A 596 -10.09 45.41 -8.72
N GLY A 597 -10.02 44.62 -7.63
CA GLY A 597 -10.75 43.37 -7.46
C GLY A 597 -10.28 42.24 -8.40
N LEU A 598 -11.16 41.27 -8.65
CA LEU A 598 -10.93 40.20 -9.63
C LEU A 598 -11.44 40.59 -11.03
N PRO A 599 -10.85 40.06 -12.11
CA PRO A 599 -11.47 40.02 -13.43
C PRO A 599 -12.89 39.42 -13.38
N ALA A 600 -13.84 40.05 -14.08
CA ALA A 600 -15.26 39.73 -13.96
C ALA A 600 -15.63 38.31 -14.46
N ASP A 601 -14.83 37.73 -15.36
CA ASP A 601 -14.94 36.34 -15.81
C ASP A 601 -14.49 35.35 -14.73
N ILE A 602 -13.39 35.63 -14.02
CA ILE A 602 -12.95 34.86 -12.85
C ILE A 602 -13.98 34.99 -11.73
N GLU A 603 -14.46 36.20 -11.43
CA GLU A 603 -15.47 36.42 -10.39
C GLU A 603 -16.81 35.73 -10.71
N THR A 604 -17.16 35.59 -12.00
CA THR A 604 -18.32 34.82 -12.46
C THR A 604 -18.11 33.33 -12.24
N ARG A 605 -16.92 32.79 -12.53
CA ARG A 605 -16.58 31.38 -12.26
C ARG A 605 -16.61 31.07 -10.75
N VAL A 606 -15.98 31.91 -9.93
CA VAL A 606 -16.00 31.79 -8.46
C VAL A 606 -17.42 31.67 -7.91
N LYS A 607 -18.37 32.48 -8.40
CA LYS A 607 -19.78 32.43 -8.02
C LYS A 607 -20.53 31.19 -8.53
N ALA A 608 -20.03 30.51 -9.56
CA ALA A 608 -20.56 29.24 -10.06
C ALA A 608 -20.02 28.05 -9.24
N ASP A 609 -18.69 27.98 -9.05
CA ASP A 609 -18.01 26.99 -8.21
C ASP A 609 -18.60 26.98 -6.78
N LEU A 610 -18.84 28.15 -6.17
CA LEU A 610 -19.47 28.29 -4.85
C LEU A 610 -20.97 27.91 -4.81
N LEU A 611 -21.63 27.80 -5.96
CA LEU A 611 -23.04 27.40 -6.06
C LEU A 611 -23.17 25.89 -6.27
N GLU A 612 -22.34 25.32 -7.15
CA GLU A 612 -22.13 23.88 -7.34
C GLU A 612 -21.74 23.21 -6.01
N ALA A 613 -20.84 23.82 -5.24
CA ALA A 613 -20.44 23.35 -3.92
C ALA A 613 -21.62 23.09 -2.96
N LEU A 614 -22.71 23.86 -3.04
CA LEU A 614 -23.89 23.71 -2.19
C LEU A 614 -24.78 22.52 -2.57
N GLU A 615 -24.55 21.90 -3.74
CA GLU A 615 -25.22 20.67 -4.18
C GLU A 615 -24.53 19.41 -3.64
N HIS A 616 -23.32 19.56 -3.08
CA HIS A 616 -22.50 18.48 -2.54
C HIS A 616 -22.51 18.40 -0.99
N SER A 617 -22.05 17.25 -0.49
CA SER A 617 -21.91 16.93 0.93
C SER A 617 -20.56 17.42 1.47
N LEU A 618 -20.40 18.74 1.63
CA LEU A 618 -19.14 19.37 2.06
C LEU A 618 -18.71 18.96 3.48
N ASP A 619 -17.41 18.95 3.74
CA ASP A 619 -16.90 18.91 5.12
C ASP A 619 -17.22 20.24 5.86
N PRO A 620 -17.25 20.26 7.19
CA PRO A 620 -17.64 21.47 7.93
C PRO A 620 -16.71 22.67 7.75
N GLY A 621 -15.41 22.45 7.49
CA GLY A 621 -14.44 23.52 7.25
C GLY A 621 -14.65 24.19 5.89
N THR A 622 -14.81 23.39 4.83
CA THR A 622 -15.14 23.92 3.50
C THR A 622 -16.54 24.54 3.46
N ALA A 623 -17.53 23.95 4.14
CA ALA A 623 -18.85 24.54 4.27
C ALA A 623 -18.80 25.93 4.95
N VAL A 624 -17.94 26.12 5.95
CA VAL A 624 -17.65 27.44 6.54
C VAL A 624 -16.98 28.41 5.56
N ARG A 625 -16.01 27.95 4.75
CA ARG A 625 -15.40 28.77 3.69
C ARG A 625 -16.45 29.26 2.68
N VAL A 626 -17.31 28.36 2.21
CA VAL A 626 -18.42 28.68 1.29
C VAL A 626 -19.42 29.64 1.93
N ALA A 627 -19.80 29.44 3.20
CA ALA A 627 -20.64 30.38 3.94
C ALA A 627 -20.03 31.80 3.98
N THR A 628 -18.73 31.87 4.28
CA THR A 628 -17.97 33.13 4.38
C THR A 628 -17.87 33.85 3.03
N ALA A 629 -17.67 33.12 1.92
CA ALA A 629 -17.72 33.69 0.59
C ALA A 629 -19.13 34.23 0.24
N TRP A 630 -20.21 33.53 0.61
CA TRP A 630 -21.57 34.01 0.35
C TRP A 630 -21.99 35.20 1.23
N VAL A 631 -21.44 35.36 2.45
CA VAL A 631 -21.55 36.61 3.21
C VAL A 631 -20.87 37.76 2.45
N ARG A 632 -19.64 37.54 1.96
CA ARG A 632 -18.89 38.54 1.17
C ARG A 632 -19.63 38.99 -0.10
N TYR A 633 -20.35 38.06 -0.76
CA TYR A 633 -21.17 38.36 -1.95
C TYR A 633 -22.60 38.86 -1.64
N GLU A 634 -22.92 39.22 -0.39
CA GLU A 634 -24.24 39.70 0.04
C GLU A 634 -25.39 38.73 -0.29
N ARG A 635 -25.14 37.41 -0.18
CA ARG A 635 -26.14 36.34 -0.42
C ARG A 635 -26.46 35.57 0.87
N PRO A 636 -27.17 36.18 1.84
CA PRO A 636 -27.39 35.59 3.16
C PRO A 636 -28.11 34.23 3.11
N GLU A 637 -29.02 34.01 2.17
CA GLU A 637 -29.71 32.71 1.97
C GLU A 637 -28.75 31.57 1.59
N LEU A 638 -27.75 31.87 0.74
CA LEU A 638 -26.74 30.88 0.32
C LEU A 638 -25.67 30.70 1.42
N ALA A 639 -25.35 31.76 2.14
CA ALA A 639 -24.46 31.72 3.30
C ALA A 639 -25.05 30.88 4.44
N MET A 640 -26.33 31.06 4.74
CA MET A 640 -27.06 30.25 5.73
C MET A 640 -27.06 28.77 5.35
N ARG A 641 -27.43 28.43 4.10
CA ARG A 641 -27.46 27.04 3.62
C ARG A 641 -26.11 26.33 3.74
N ALA A 642 -24.99 27.04 3.57
CA ALA A 642 -23.65 26.52 3.82
C ALA A 642 -23.32 26.40 5.32
N PHE A 643 -23.69 27.40 6.12
CA PHE A 643 -23.49 27.43 7.57
C PHE A 643 -24.28 26.32 8.29
N GLU A 644 -25.49 26.00 7.81
CA GLU A 644 -26.30 24.87 8.26
C GLU A 644 -25.61 23.52 7.97
N GLN A 645 -24.99 23.33 6.79
CA GLN A 645 -24.22 22.12 6.49
C GLN A 645 -23.02 21.93 7.44
N ALA A 646 -22.33 23.03 7.79
CA ALA A 646 -21.21 22.97 8.74
C ALA A 646 -21.68 22.65 10.17
N THR A 647 -22.64 23.42 10.68
CA THR A 647 -23.04 23.41 12.09
C THR A 647 -23.90 22.21 12.48
N SER A 648 -24.66 21.64 11.54
CA SER A 648 -25.40 20.39 11.76
C SER A 648 -24.48 19.18 11.96
N ARG A 649 -23.27 19.20 11.40
CA ARG A 649 -22.25 18.15 11.54
C ARG A 649 -21.30 18.42 12.71
N CYS A 650 -20.88 19.67 12.89
CA CYS A 650 -19.87 20.05 13.87
C CYS A 650 -20.19 21.43 14.48
N ARG A 651 -20.82 21.43 15.67
CA ARG A 651 -21.32 22.67 16.29
C ARG A 651 -20.22 23.66 16.69
N GLY A 652 -18.98 23.20 16.91
CA GLY A 652 -17.82 24.07 17.12
C GLY A 652 -17.65 25.15 16.05
N TYR A 653 -18.01 24.86 14.79
CA TYR A 653 -17.97 25.83 13.69
C TYR A 653 -19.06 26.92 13.76
N ALA A 654 -20.07 26.79 14.63
CA ALA A 654 -21.03 27.86 14.87
C ALA A 654 -20.33 29.14 15.36
N HIS A 655 -19.21 28.98 16.08
CA HIS A 655 -18.39 30.06 16.62
C HIS A 655 -17.42 30.67 15.58
N THR A 656 -17.51 30.31 14.29
CA THR A 656 -16.66 30.87 13.22
C THR A 656 -16.71 32.41 13.24
N PRO A 657 -15.58 33.10 13.50
CA PRO A 657 -15.59 34.55 13.63
C PRO A 657 -15.94 35.25 12.32
N GLY A 658 -17.02 36.03 12.30
CA GLY A 658 -17.52 36.74 11.10
C GLY A 658 -18.74 36.09 10.44
N LEU A 659 -19.20 34.93 10.91
CA LEU A 659 -20.51 34.35 10.56
C LEU A 659 -21.58 34.60 11.64
N ASP A 660 -21.27 35.44 12.63
CA ASP A 660 -22.11 35.72 13.80
C ASP A 660 -23.52 36.24 13.44
N SER A 661 -23.65 36.93 12.30
CA SER A 661 -24.92 37.41 11.75
C SER A 661 -25.83 36.32 11.18
N LEU A 662 -25.34 35.09 11.01
CA LEU A 662 -26.13 33.92 10.57
C LEU A 662 -26.68 33.10 11.75
N ARG A 663 -26.58 33.59 12.99
CA ARG A 663 -27.16 32.94 14.18
C ARG A 663 -28.51 33.53 14.61
N HIS A 664 -29.07 34.48 13.86
CA HIS A 664 -30.20 35.35 14.25
C HIS A 664 -31.16 35.60 13.09
#